data_AF-A0A6P0RV46-F1
#
_entry.id   AF-A0A6P0RV46-F1
#
_cell.length_a   1.000
_cell.length_b   1.000
_cell.length_c   1.000
_cell.angle_alpha   90.00
_cell.angle_beta   90.00
_cell.angle_gamma   90.00
#
_symmetry.space_group_name_H-M   'P 1'
#
loop_
_entity.id
_entity.type
_entity.pdbx_description
1 polymer ?
#
loop_
_entity_poly.entity_id
_entity_poly.type
_entity_poly.pdbx_seq_one_letter_code
_entity_poly.pdbx_strand_id
1 'polypeptide(L)'
;EETIATVGTEALSANVLNGKQIFYNAEDARMGLESYISCASCHVDGDHNGLVFDFTQRGEGLRNTTDLRGRGGLDHGNVHWTANFDEIQDFELDIVNHFGGTGLLDGPAPNAPLGAPNGGRSADLDDLAAYVSSLTAETIPYSPYRDNNGDLTAQAQAGQAVFAANNCASCHDNSDGRYTDSEVGDGLAALHDVGTLRTSSGQRLNGPLPGIDTPTLLGVWAGAPYFHDGSAQTLEDVFVVAGGEILQADSATVVGGASVIPALDLPTVVFNSTHGSAVTLTAGSHSVTFSNVDGGSGGTGAIELRYSTEQSGSIRVSVNGTDYDESVAAGVTPNEWRRLRIEDVAQTAGSSNTIVVSSPAGTDFILDDITVSTADDLAAASAHRSVPEADRSDLIAYLLQLDANAAVPDNSSSSSSSSSSSSSSSSSSSSSSSSSSSSSGATGAFLESGGQVVMEAESFTGSTAGTGGAGDKSWSSFPDGAASGGEGLEAGPDTGYNAGLSLDGPRLDYDIEFSSAGTYRVFVRTWGPNGSSDSMHVGLNGSAVTNGSGFGIGATSGGWVWIDDVAGGGISDVTVNVPSAGVHTFNVWMREDGVRLDKIVLNTSGATPTGEGPAESDRSGGNSSSSSSSSSSSSSSSSSSSSSSSSSSSSSSSSSSSSSSSSSGGGSVQWLEEFDLPNGTTADTGDTAWSTAAPGGQFTLFAVENGRFATTAGGSEGVWTSESIAIGSNATVSADIQSAQGLEPNDYVRVYVSIDGGAEQLVAERNGNFNGDAAETVSLTGISGSSVQVIIRCLTSAGGEFYYWDNITVNSN
;
A
#
# COMPACT_ATOMS: atom_id res chain seq x y z
N GLU A 1 2.36 2.70 -47.10
CA GLU A 1 1.68 3.87 -46.48
C GLU A 1 2.54 5.12 -46.66
N GLU A 2 2.14 6.27 -46.10
CA GLU A 2 2.99 7.43 -45.93
C GLU A 2 3.76 7.29 -44.60
N THR A 3 5.08 7.15 -44.66
CA THR A 3 5.92 7.02 -43.46
C THR A 3 6.01 8.36 -42.74
N ILE A 4 5.33 8.48 -41.60
CA ILE A 4 5.36 9.68 -40.76
C ILE A 4 6.62 9.62 -39.88
N ALA A 5 7.52 10.61 -40.04
CA ALA A 5 8.68 10.74 -39.17
C ALA A 5 8.26 11.28 -37.79
N THR A 6 8.28 10.42 -36.78
CA THR A 6 7.92 10.75 -35.38
C THR A 6 9.07 11.38 -34.60
N VAL A 7 10.33 11.10 -34.99
CA VAL A 7 11.55 11.63 -34.37
C VAL A 7 12.48 12.26 -35.40
N GLY A 8 13.25 13.27 -34.98
CA GLY A 8 14.22 13.96 -35.84
C GLY A 8 15.53 13.19 -36.06
N THR A 9 15.85 12.28 -35.15
CA THR A 9 17.00 11.35 -35.20
C THR A 9 16.59 10.10 -34.43
N GLU A 10 16.80 8.92 -35.02
CA GLU A 10 16.67 7.65 -34.32
C GLU A 10 17.93 7.39 -33.48
N ALA A 11 17.75 6.97 -32.23
CA ALA A 11 18.84 6.70 -31.29
C ALA A 11 19.29 5.24 -31.32
N LEU A 12 18.40 4.30 -31.67
CA LEU A 12 18.72 2.89 -31.81
C LEU A 12 19.58 2.63 -33.06
N SER A 13 20.50 1.66 -32.98
CA SER A 13 21.17 1.13 -34.17
C SER A 13 20.17 0.36 -35.03
N ALA A 14 20.44 0.25 -36.33
CA ALA A 14 19.49 -0.31 -37.29
C ALA A 14 19.02 -1.74 -36.95
N ASN A 15 19.91 -2.58 -36.43
CA ASN A 15 19.60 -3.93 -35.95
C ASN A 15 18.71 -3.93 -34.70
N VAL A 16 19.02 -3.09 -33.70
CA VAL A 16 18.22 -2.97 -32.47
C VAL A 16 16.83 -2.40 -32.77
N LEU A 17 16.73 -1.47 -33.72
CA LEU A 17 15.45 -0.95 -34.21
C LEU A 17 14.63 -2.02 -34.92
N ASN A 18 15.23 -2.80 -35.83
CA ASN A 18 14.54 -3.88 -36.55
C ASN A 18 14.08 -4.96 -35.56
N GLY A 19 14.94 -5.36 -34.62
CA GLY A 19 14.60 -6.26 -33.52
C GLY A 19 13.44 -5.75 -32.67
N LYS A 20 13.45 -4.47 -32.29
CA LYS A 20 12.31 -3.85 -31.59
C LYS A 20 11.03 -3.87 -32.44
N GLN A 21 11.12 -3.64 -33.75
CA GLN A 21 9.95 -3.73 -34.63
C GLN A 21 9.39 -5.15 -34.68
N ILE A 22 10.24 -6.17 -34.85
CA ILE A 22 9.85 -7.60 -34.84
C ILE A 22 9.19 -7.98 -33.50
N PHE A 23 9.78 -7.56 -32.37
CA PHE A 23 9.34 -7.91 -31.02
C PHE A 23 7.88 -7.48 -30.71
N TYR A 24 7.37 -6.41 -31.34
CA TYR A 24 5.99 -5.91 -31.17
C TYR A 24 5.07 -6.29 -32.33
N ASN A 25 5.61 -6.83 -33.42
CA ASN A 25 4.85 -7.04 -34.65
C ASN A 25 4.07 -8.35 -34.61
N ALA A 26 2.95 -8.34 -33.88
CA ALA A 26 1.98 -9.43 -33.93
C ALA A 26 1.35 -9.62 -35.33
N GLU A 27 1.37 -8.63 -36.23
CA GLU A 27 0.83 -8.79 -37.58
C GLU A 27 1.66 -9.78 -38.43
N ASP A 28 2.96 -9.92 -38.17
CA ASP A 28 3.84 -10.81 -38.92
C ASP A 28 3.47 -12.29 -38.70
N ALA A 29 2.98 -12.94 -39.76
CA ALA A 29 2.64 -14.37 -39.77
C ALA A 29 3.87 -15.30 -39.58
N ARG A 30 5.09 -14.77 -39.51
CA ARG A 30 6.25 -15.49 -38.99
C ARG A 30 6.20 -15.65 -37.47
N MET A 31 5.65 -14.68 -36.75
CA MET A 31 5.58 -14.63 -35.28
C MET A 31 4.48 -15.53 -34.70
N GLY A 32 3.29 -15.57 -35.30
CA GLY A 32 2.16 -16.37 -34.78
C GLY A 32 1.07 -16.68 -35.80
N LEU A 33 0.32 -17.77 -35.58
CA LEU A 33 -0.59 -18.39 -36.56
C LEU A 33 -1.76 -17.50 -37.00
N GLU A 34 -2.31 -16.69 -36.10
CA GLU A 34 -3.48 -15.82 -36.34
C GLU A 34 -3.16 -14.33 -36.14
N SER A 35 -1.88 -13.95 -36.18
CA SER A 35 -1.41 -12.57 -36.01
C SER A 35 -1.88 -11.86 -34.71
N TYR A 36 -2.02 -12.63 -33.62
CA TYR A 36 -2.60 -12.16 -32.34
C TYR A 36 -1.59 -12.05 -31.19
N ILE A 37 -0.38 -12.58 -31.35
CA ILE A 37 0.65 -12.68 -30.31
C ILE A 37 2.03 -12.28 -30.86
N SER A 38 2.81 -11.63 -30.00
CA SER A 38 4.22 -11.27 -30.21
C SER A 38 4.96 -11.30 -28.88
N CYS A 39 6.27 -11.09 -28.86
CA CYS A 39 7.04 -10.99 -27.62
C CYS A 39 6.46 -9.92 -26.66
N ALA A 40 6.06 -8.76 -27.21
CA ALA A 40 5.44 -7.67 -26.46
C ALA A 40 4.05 -8.01 -25.87
N SER A 41 3.41 -9.10 -26.28
CA SER A 41 2.12 -9.54 -25.68
C SER A 41 2.29 -10.01 -24.24
N CYS A 42 3.47 -10.51 -23.88
CA CYS A 42 3.84 -10.85 -22.50
C CYS A 42 4.83 -9.84 -21.91
N HIS A 43 5.73 -9.30 -22.73
CA HIS A 43 6.85 -8.47 -22.30
C HIS A 43 6.78 -7.03 -22.84
N VAL A 44 5.75 -6.27 -22.47
CA VAL A 44 5.54 -4.89 -22.95
C VAL A 44 6.74 -4.02 -22.57
N ASP A 45 7.40 -3.39 -23.55
CA ASP A 45 8.65 -2.62 -23.33
C ASP A 45 9.80 -3.40 -22.63
N GLY A 46 9.73 -4.73 -22.68
CA GLY A 46 10.67 -5.62 -22.00
C GLY A 46 10.30 -5.93 -20.54
N ASP A 47 9.25 -5.31 -20.00
CA ASP A 47 8.68 -5.57 -18.67
C ASP A 47 8.08 -6.99 -18.60
N HIS A 48 7.41 -7.31 -17.50
CA HIS A 48 6.46 -8.43 -17.40
C HIS A 48 5.02 -7.89 -17.31
N ASN A 49 4.03 -8.76 -17.53
CA ASN A 49 2.61 -8.39 -17.48
C ASN A 49 1.90 -8.84 -16.19
N GLY A 50 2.64 -9.34 -15.19
CA GLY A 50 2.10 -9.88 -13.94
C GLY A 50 1.30 -11.18 -14.08
N LEU A 51 1.27 -11.82 -15.26
CA LEU A 51 0.47 -13.02 -15.52
C LEU A 51 1.29 -14.31 -15.43
N VAL A 52 0.62 -15.34 -14.92
CA VAL A 52 1.06 -16.74 -14.98
C VAL A 52 0.39 -17.43 -16.17
N PHE A 53 1.19 -18.01 -17.04
CA PHE A 53 0.76 -18.72 -18.25
C PHE A 53 0.82 -20.24 -18.05
N ASP A 54 -0.14 -20.96 -18.64
CA ASP A 54 -0.09 -22.42 -18.73
C ASP A 54 0.69 -22.86 -19.98
N PHE A 55 1.81 -23.53 -19.73
CA PHE A 55 2.67 -24.18 -20.71
C PHE A 55 2.72 -25.70 -20.53
N THR A 56 1.74 -26.32 -19.88
CA THR A 56 1.61 -27.78 -19.70
C THR A 56 1.61 -28.52 -21.05
N GLN A 57 1.01 -27.94 -22.09
CA GLN A 57 1.01 -28.43 -23.48
C GLN A 57 2.41 -28.59 -24.10
N ARG A 58 3.40 -27.83 -23.60
CA ARG A 58 4.82 -27.95 -24.00
C ARG A 58 5.70 -28.60 -22.92
N GLY A 59 5.08 -29.16 -21.88
CA GLY A 59 5.76 -29.81 -20.76
C GLY A 59 6.28 -28.85 -19.69
N GLU A 60 6.32 -27.54 -19.92
CA GLU A 60 6.85 -26.56 -18.95
C GLU A 60 5.86 -26.25 -17.81
N GLY A 61 4.56 -26.55 -17.92
CA GLY A 61 3.61 -26.29 -16.82
C GLY A 61 3.36 -24.80 -16.58
N LEU A 62 2.94 -24.42 -15.38
CA LEU A 62 2.67 -23.00 -15.06
C LEU A 62 3.96 -22.19 -14.99
N ARG A 63 3.99 -21.03 -15.65
CA ARG A 63 5.10 -20.06 -15.63
C ARG A 63 4.64 -18.62 -15.49
N ASN A 64 5.13 -17.95 -14.46
CA ASN A 64 5.10 -16.50 -14.31
C ASN A 64 5.95 -15.82 -15.40
N THR A 65 5.59 -14.61 -15.80
CA THR A 65 6.30 -13.86 -16.83
C THR A 65 7.55 -13.19 -16.27
N THR A 66 8.71 -13.44 -16.88
CA THR A 66 10.00 -12.88 -16.43
C THR A 66 10.22 -11.48 -17.00
N ASP A 67 10.60 -10.49 -16.17
CA ASP A 67 11.08 -9.19 -16.66
C ASP A 67 12.39 -9.37 -17.44
N LEU A 68 12.48 -8.77 -18.64
CA LEU A 68 13.65 -8.83 -19.52
C LEU A 68 14.60 -7.64 -19.31
N ARG A 69 14.12 -6.55 -18.68
CA ARG A 69 14.95 -5.38 -18.35
C ARG A 69 16.08 -5.80 -17.41
N GLY A 70 17.26 -5.24 -17.62
CA GLY A 70 18.45 -5.64 -16.86
C GLY A 70 19.17 -6.89 -17.35
N ARG A 71 18.49 -7.85 -18.01
CA ARG A 71 19.08 -9.17 -18.29
C ARG A 71 20.16 -9.20 -19.38
N GLY A 72 20.27 -8.14 -20.20
CA GLY A 72 21.28 -8.06 -21.28
C GLY A 72 21.18 -9.20 -22.31
N GLY A 73 20.00 -9.80 -22.45
CA GLY A 73 19.83 -11.07 -23.15
C GLY A 73 20.30 -12.25 -22.30
N LEU A 74 21.60 -12.55 -22.32
CA LEU A 74 22.22 -13.69 -21.64
C LEU A 74 23.18 -13.30 -20.51
N ASP A 75 23.31 -12.00 -20.18
CA ASP A 75 24.21 -11.56 -19.10
C ASP A 75 23.79 -12.20 -17.77
N HIS A 76 22.50 -12.51 -17.60
CA HIS A 76 21.94 -13.23 -16.46
C HIS A 76 21.75 -14.75 -16.71
N GLY A 77 22.61 -15.37 -17.52
CA GLY A 77 22.66 -16.82 -17.73
C GLY A 77 21.72 -17.36 -18.82
N ASN A 78 21.35 -18.63 -18.70
CA ASN A 78 20.37 -19.27 -19.59
C ASN A 78 18.97 -18.64 -19.42
N VAL A 79 18.08 -18.90 -20.38
CA VAL A 79 16.73 -18.31 -20.42
C VAL A 79 15.64 -19.36 -20.09
N HIS A 80 14.47 -18.84 -19.71
CA HIS A 80 13.37 -19.52 -19.01
C HIS A 80 13.71 -19.96 -17.58
N TRP A 81 12.68 -20.05 -16.74
CA TRP A 81 12.76 -20.59 -15.37
C TRP A 81 13.37 -22.00 -15.24
N THR A 82 13.49 -22.72 -16.35
CA THR A 82 14.12 -24.05 -16.42
C THR A 82 15.52 -24.03 -17.02
N ALA A 83 16.13 -22.85 -17.21
CA ALA A 83 17.46 -22.65 -17.82
C ALA A 83 17.64 -23.49 -19.10
N ASN A 84 16.61 -23.50 -19.97
CA ASN A 84 16.50 -24.48 -21.04
C ASN A 84 17.02 -23.97 -22.40
N PHE A 85 17.17 -22.65 -22.58
CA PHE A 85 17.73 -22.01 -23.78
C PHE A 85 19.07 -21.33 -23.43
N ASP A 86 20.11 -21.56 -24.23
CA ASP A 86 21.45 -20.93 -24.09
C ASP A 86 21.69 -19.77 -25.07
N GLU A 87 20.68 -19.42 -25.89
CA GLU A 87 20.68 -18.21 -26.73
C GLU A 87 19.26 -17.63 -26.93
N ILE A 88 19.14 -16.33 -27.17
CA ILE A 88 17.84 -15.68 -27.45
C ILE A 88 17.25 -16.20 -28.78
N GLN A 89 18.10 -16.63 -29.72
CA GLN A 89 17.68 -17.20 -30.99
C GLN A 89 16.96 -18.56 -30.86
N ASP A 90 17.02 -19.24 -29.70
CA ASP A 90 16.22 -20.43 -29.43
C ASP A 90 14.71 -20.14 -29.34
N PHE A 91 14.29 -18.89 -29.12
CA PHE A 91 12.87 -18.52 -29.16
C PHE A 91 12.20 -18.73 -30.53
N GLU A 92 12.96 -18.98 -31.60
CA GLU A 92 12.42 -19.54 -32.86
C GLU A 92 11.65 -20.85 -32.61
N LEU A 93 12.05 -21.66 -31.62
CA LEU A 93 11.30 -22.86 -31.21
C LEU A 93 9.91 -22.51 -30.67
N ASP A 94 9.76 -21.41 -29.93
CA ASP A 94 8.48 -20.99 -29.39
C ASP A 94 7.60 -20.34 -30.46
N ILE A 95 8.20 -19.51 -31.32
CA ILE A 95 7.56 -18.94 -32.50
C ILE A 95 6.94 -20.04 -33.37
N VAL A 96 7.72 -21.07 -33.73
CA VAL A 96 7.27 -22.14 -34.64
C VAL A 96 6.35 -23.16 -33.95
N ASN A 97 6.69 -23.63 -32.74
CA ASN A 97 5.97 -24.76 -32.12
C ASN A 97 4.81 -24.34 -31.22
N HIS A 98 4.83 -23.13 -30.64
CA HIS A 98 3.86 -22.72 -29.62
C HIS A 98 2.98 -21.54 -30.05
N PHE A 99 3.54 -20.53 -30.72
CA PHE A 99 2.74 -19.47 -31.35
C PHE A 99 2.18 -19.91 -32.71
N GLY A 100 2.71 -21.00 -33.28
CA GLY A 100 2.30 -21.56 -34.57
C GLY A 100 2.66 -20.67 -35.77
N GLY A 101 3.59 -19.74 -35.59
CA GLY A 101 4.12 -18.89 -36.64
C GLY A 101 4.97 -19.65 -37.66
N THR A 102 5.23 -19.03 -38.81
CA THR A 102 6.04 -19.65 -39.87
C THR A 102 7.55 -19.62 -39.62
N GLY A 103 8.02 -18.91 -38.59
CA GLY A 103 9.44 -18.80 -38.21
C GLY A 103 10.20 -17.65 -38.88
N LEU A 104 11.24 -17.16 -38.22
CA LEU A 104 12.17 -16.15 -38.73
C LEU A 104 13.36 -16.76 -39.49
N LEU A 105 13.55 -18.09 -39.46
CA LEU A 105 14.62 -18.78 -40.18
C LEU A 105 14.31 -19.00 -41.68
N ASP A 106 15.17 -18.47 -42.56
CA ASP A 106 15.15 -18.72 -44.02
C ASP A 106 15.58 -20.16 -44.43
N GLY A 107 15.79 -21.06 -43.48
CA GLY A 107 16.64 -22.25 -43.63
C GLY A 107 16.03 -23.57 -43.14
N PRO A 108 16.87 -24.51 -42.65
CA PRO A 108 16.38 -25.67 -41.91
C PRO A 108 15.60 -25.24 -40.66
N ALA A 109 14.80 -26.15 -40.09
CA ALA A 109 14.13 -25.96 -38.81
C ALA A 109 15.09 -25.50 -37.69
N PRO A 110 14.59 -24.83 -36.64
CA PRO A 110 15.40 -24.51 -35.46
C PRO A 110 16.09 -25.76 -34.89
N ASN A 111 17.31 -25.57 -34.39
CA ASN A 111 18.00 -26.60 -33.63
C ASN A 111 17.30 -26.80 -32.29
N ALA A 112 17.49 -27.98 -31.68
CA ALA A 112 16.99 -28.25 -30.34
C ALA A 112 17.72 -27.39 -29.29
N PRO A 113 17.09 -27.07 -28.14
CA PRO A 113 17.71 -26.28 -27.08
C PRO A 113 19.02 -26.87 -26.57
N LEU A 114 19.96 -26.03 -26.12
CA LEU A 114 21.30 -26.42 -25.65
C LEU A 114 22.09 -27.21 -26.72
N GLY A 115 21.81 -26.89 -27.99
CA GLY A 115 22.15 -27.71 -29.14
C GLY A 115 23.28 -27.14 -30.00
N ALA A 116 23.05 -27.12 -31.31
CA ALA A 116 23.89 -26.36 -32.23
C ALA A 116 23.29 -24.94 -32.36
N PRO A 117 24.09 -23.88 -32.49
CA PRO A 117 23.56 -22.52 -32.47
C PRO A 117 22.50 -22.23 -33.53
N ASN A 118 21.43 -21.57 -33.11
CA ASN A 118 20.41 -20.93 -33.92
C ASN A 118 20.83 -19.51 -34.36
N GLY A 119 21.69 -18.84 -33.60
CA GLY A 119 22.30 -17.56 -33.96
C GLY A 119 23.15 -17.60 -35.23
N GLY A 120 23.18 -16.49 -35.97
CA GLY A 120 23.88 -16.37 -37.25
C GLY A 120 23.16 -17.02 -38.43
N ARG A 121 21.94 -17.56 -38.24
CA ARG A 121 21.17 -18.26 -39.29
C ARG A 121 20.11 -17.38 -39.97
N SER A 122 19.69 -16.28 -39.35
CA SER A 122 18.75 -15.31 -39.91
C SER A 122 19.01 -13.92 -39.34
N ALA A 123 19.05 -12.92 -40.21
CA ALA A 123 19.29 -11.54 -39.81
C ALA A 123 18.17 -10.98 -38.91
N ASP A 124 16.91 -11.31 -39.19
CA ASP A 124 15.77 -10.85 -38.37
C ASP A 124 15.78 -11.51 -36.97
N LEU A 125 16.24 -12.77 -36.87
CA LEU A 125 16.36 -13.49 -35.60
C LEU A 125 17.55 -12.96 -34.77
N ASP A 126 18.68 -12.64 -35.42
CA ASP A 126 19.83 -12.00 -34.77
C ASP A 126 19.53 -10.54 -34.39
N ASP A 127 18.73 -9.81 -35.16
CA ASP A 127 18.26 -8.46 -34.84
C ASP A 127 17.29 -8.47 -33.64
N LEU A 128 16.36 -9.43 -33.58
CA LEU A 128 15.50 -9.67 -32.41
C LEU A 128 16.34 -9.95 -31.16
N ALA A 129 17.34 -10.83 -31.26
CA ALA A 129 18.28 -11.09 -30.18
C ALA A 129 19.06 -9.83 -29.77
N ALA A 130 19.50 -9.00 -30.74
CA ALA A 130 20.18 -7.74 -30.47
C ALA A 130 19.28 -6.72 -29.74
N TYR A 131 17.96 -6.71 -29.99
CA TYR A 131 17.03 -5.90 -29.20
C TYR A 131 16.93 -6.38 -27.75
N VAL A 132 16.73 -7.67 -27.51
CA VAL A 132 16.66 -8.22 -26.14
C VAL A 132 17.99 -8.01 -25.41
N SER A 133 19.13 -8.17 -26.09
CA SER A 133 20.45 -7.86 -25.55
C SER A 133 20.68 -6.37 -25.24
N SER A 134 19.90 -5.46 -25.82
CA SER A 134 19.97 -4.02 -25.49
C SER A 134 19.28 -3.68 -24.16
N LEU A 135 18.51 -4.60 -23.57
CA LEU A 135 17.86 -4.46 -22.27
C LEU A 135 18.85 -4.73 -21.11
N THR A 136 19.91 -3.95 -21.05
CA THR A 136 20.97 -4.04 -20.02
C THR A 136 20.52 -3.47 -18.67
N ALA A 137 21.39 -3.47 -17.66
CA ALA A 137 21.13 -2.85 -16.36
C ALA A 137 20.60 -1.40 -16.45
N GLU A 138 20.94 -0.65 -17.50
CA GLU A 138 20.43 0.72 -17.75
C GLU A 138 18.92 0.79 -17.99
N THR A 139 18.25 -0.32 -18.33
CA THR A 139 16.80 -0.39 -18.53
C THR A 139 16.01 -0.78 -17.28
N ILE A 140 16.69 -1.16 -16.19
CA ILE A 140 16.02 -1.45 -14.91
C ILE A 140 15.51 -0.13 -14.33
N PRO A 141 14.21 0.01 -14.05
CA PRO A 141 13.69 1.23 -13.43
C PRO A 141 14.29 1.42 -12.03
N TYR A 142 14.68 2.66 -11.71
CA TYR A 142 15.15 3.00 -10.35
C TYR A 142 14.11 2.63 -9.31
N SER A 143 14.56 2.05 -8.21
CA SER A 143 13.65 1.69 -7.11
C SER A 143 13.05 2.94 -6.47
N PRO A 144 11.71 3.05 -6.35
CA PRO A 144 11.05 4.14 -5.63
C PRO A 144 11.21 4.02 -4.11
N TYR A 145 11.85 2.95 -3.61
CA TYR A 145 12.06 2.67 -2.19
C TYR A 145 13.42 3.14 -1.67
N ARG A 146 14.31 3.67 -2.53
CA ARG A 146 15.61 4.23 -2.16
C ARG A 146 15.49 5.62 -1.53
N ASP A 147 16.55 6.04 -0.86
CA ASP A 147 16.69 7.44 -0.46
C ASP A 147 16.76 8.38 -1.69
N ASN A 148 16.35 9.64 -1.52
CA ASN A 148 16.28 10.65 -2.59
C ASN A 148 17.64 10.96 -3.29
N ASN A 149 18.75 10.52 -2.72
CA ASN A 149 20.11 10.61 -3.28
C ASN A 149 20.52 9.36 -4.10
N GLY A 150 19.70 8.31 -4.11
CA GLY A 150 19.97 7.02 -4.75
C GLY A 150 20.65 5.99 -3.84
N ASP A 151 20.98 6.32 -2.60
CA ASP A 151 21.60 5.39 -1.65
C ASP A 151 20.58 4.37 -1.10
N LEU A 152 21.08 3.32 -0.44
CA LEU A 152 20.23 2.40 0.34
C LEU A 152 19.81 3.05 1.64
N THR A 153 18.51 2.98 1.97
CA THR A 153 18.00 3.46 3.27
C THR A 153 18.65 2.71 4.43
N ALA A 154 18.67 3.30 5.64
CA ALA A 154 19.23 2.65 6.82
C ALA A 154 18.61 1.25 7.11
N GLN A 155 17.33 1.07 6.78
CA GLN A 155 16.66 -0.22 6.92
C GLN A 155 17.14 -1.24 5.87
N ALA A 156 17.33 -0.82 4.61
CA ALA A 156 17.94 -1.68 3.59
C ALA A 156 19.41 -2.02 3.89
N GLN A 157 20.14 -1.15 4.58
CA GLN A 157 21.50 -1.46 5.05
C GLN A 157 21.48 -2.55 6.14
N ALA A 158 20.48 -2.55 7.03
CA ALA A 158 20.24 -3.66 7.96
C ALA A 158 19.83 -4.94 7.22
N GLY A 159 18.92 -4.84 6.24
CA GLY A 159 18.50 -5.94 5.38
C GLY A 159 19.62 -6.57 4.57
N GLN A 160 20.61 -5.78 4.13
CA GLN A 160 21.82 -6.28 3.50
C GLN A 160 22.64 -7.18 4.44
N ALA A 161 22.68 -6.86 5.74
CA ALA A 161 23.30 -7.72 6.74
C ALA A 161 22.48 -9.00 6.98
N VAL A 162 21.14 -8.93 6.95
CA VAL A 162 20.25 -10.10 7.02
C VAL A 162 20.46 -11.02 5.80
N PHE A 163 20.55 -10.46 4.59
CA PHE A 163 20.83 -11.17 3.33
C PHE A 163 22.16 -11.93 3.39
N ALA A 164 23.21 -11.30 3.92
CA ALA A 164 24.50 -11.95 4.13
C ALA A 164 24.46 -13.02 5.23
N ALA A 165 23.77 -12.76 6.36
CA ALA A 165 23.67 -13.67 7.49
C ALA A 165 22.88 -14.95 7.18
N ASN A 166 21.85 -14.86 6.34
CA ASN A 166 21.06 -15.99 5.85
C ASN A 166 21.64 -16.65 4.59
N ASN A 167 22.86 -16.24 4.18
CA ASN A 167 23.58 -16.85 3.05
C ASN A 167 22.82 -16.77 1.71
N CYS A 168 21.95 -15.77 1.52
CA CYS A 168 21.16 -15.61 0.28
C CYS A 168 22.05 -15.48 -0.97
N ALA A 169 23.24 -14.91 -0.80
CA ALA A 169 24.26 -14.76 -1.83
C ALA A 169 24.85 -16.07 -2.38
N SER A 170 24.53 -17.26 -1.82
CA SER A 170 25.02 -18.52 -2.40
C SER A 170 24.29 -18.96 -3.67
N CYS A 171 23.11 -18.40 -3.92
CA CYS A 171 22.34 -18.60 -5.15
C CYS A 171 22.07 -17.23 -5.80
N HIS A 172 21.62 -16.24 -5.02
CA HIS A 172 21.49 -14.86 -5.51
C HIS A 172 22.85 -14.14 -5.47
N ASP A 173 23.85 -14.68 -6.17
CA ASP A 173 25.23 -14.16 -6.11
C ASP A 173 25.30 -12.71 -6.57
N ASN A 174 25.79 -11.86 -5.69
CA ASN A 174 25.97 -10.42 -5.92
C ASN A 174 27.45 -10.04 -6.10
N SER A 175 28.36 -11.00 -6.23
CA SER A 175 29.81 -10.78 -6.37
C SER A 175 30.19 -10.06 -7.66
N ASP A 176 29.39 -10.21 -8.72
CA ASP A 176 29.50 -9.51 -10.01
C ASP A 176 28.38 -8.47 -10.24
N GLY A 177 27.49 -8.29 -9.25
CA GLY A 177 26.37 -7.37 -9.29
C GLY A 177 25.07 -7.93 -9.90
N ARG A 178 25.01 -9.15 -10.42
CA ARG A 178 23.81 -9.69 -11.09
C ARG A 178 22.72 -10.23 -10.16
N TYR A 179 23.04 -10.54 -8.90
CA TYR A 179 22.13 -11.15 -7.91
C TYR A 179 21.55 -12.50 -8.35
N THR A 180 22.34 -13.29 -9.08
CA THR A 180 22.02 -14.64 -9.56
C THR A 180 23.30 -15.40 -9.87
N ASP A 181 23.32 -16.70 -9.55
CA ASP A 181 24.36 -17.65 -9.91
C ASP A 181 24.15 -18.30 -11.29
N SER A 182 23.14 -17.84 -12.05
CA SER A 182 22.87 -18.36 -13.39
C SER A 182 24.00 -18.04 -14.36
N GLU A 183 24.44 -19.06 -15.09
CA GLU A 183 25.49 -19.03 -16.10
C GLU A 183 24.98 -19.66 -17.41
N VAL A 184 25.56 -19.23 -18.53
CA VAL A 184 25.28 -19.83 -19.85
C VAL A 184 25.97 -21.19 -19.95
N GLY A 185 25.21 -22.25 -20.24
CA GLY A 185 25.75 -23.61 -20.36
C GLY A 185 24.68 -24.69 -20.44
N ASP A 186 24.96 -25.89 -19.91
CA ASP A 186 23.98 -26.99 -19.87
C ASP A 186 22.76 -26.71 -18.98
N GLY A 187 22.80 -25.60 -18.24
CA GLY A 187 21.73 -25.07 -17.39
C GLY A 187 21.37 -25.97 -16.23
N LEU A 188 22.16 -26.99 -15.87
CA LEU A 188 21.86 -27.86 -14.71
C LEU A 188 22.51 -27.36 -13.41
N ALA A 189 23.64 -26.64 -13.52
CA ALA A 189 24.39 -26.17 -12.35
C ALA A 189 23.68 -25.03 -11.57
N ALA A 190 22.82 -24.26 -12.24
CA ALA A 190 22.10 -23.10 -11.69
C ALA A 190 20.63 -23.40 -11.30
N LEU A 191 20.20 -24.67 -11.37
CA LEU A 191 18.84 -25.06 -10.98
C LEU A 191 18.81 -25.47 -9.52
N HIS A 192 18.03 -24.75 -8.72
CA HIS A 192 17.85 -25.02 -7.30
C HIS A 192 16.41 -25.45 -7.02
N ASP A 193 16.23 -26.60 -6.37
CA ASP A 193 14.95 -26.94 -5.75
C ASP A 193 14.89 -26.27 -4.37
N VAL A 194 14.27 -25.11 -4.33
CA VAL A 194 13.97 -24.33 -3.11
C VAL A 194 12.60 -24.69 -2.53
N GLY A 195 12.10 -25.91 -2.79
CA GLY A 195 10.86 -26.44 -2.23
C GLY A 195 9.59 -25.73 -2.68
N THR A 196 9.63 -25.00 -3.80
CA THR A 196 8.48 -24.31 -4.40
C THR A 196 7.80 -25.11 -5.51
N LEU A 197 8.40 -26.23 -5.94
CA LEU A 197 7.86 -27.06 -7.02
C LEU A 197 6.51 -27.67 -6.64
N ARG A 198 5.56 -27.60 -7.58
CA ARG A 198 4.20 -28.16 -7.47
C ARG A 198 3.96 -29.17 -8.60
N THR A 199 2.90 -29.97 -8.49
CA THR A 199 2.46 -30.85 -9.60
C THR A 199 2.16 -30.10 -10.91
N SER A 200 1.85 -28.80 -10.83
CA SER A 200 1.69 -27.89 -11.98
C SER A 200 3.00 -27.34 -12.57
N SER A 201 4.16 -27.55 -11.94
CA SER A 201 5.43 -26.94 -12.35
C SER A 201 6.08 -27.59 -13.57
N GLY A 202 5.53 -28.70 -14.05
CA GLY A 202 5.93 -29.33 -15.31
C GLY A 202 7.27 -30.07 -15.26
N GLN A 203 8.05 -29.91 -16.32
CA GLN A 203 9.24 -30.68 -16.68
C GLN A 203 10.32 -29.75 -17.23
N ARG A 204 11.56 -30.25 -17.29
CA ARG A 204 12.65 -29.62 -18.04
C ARG A 204 13.01 -30.50 -19.23
N LEU A 205 12.88 -29.98 -20.45
CA LEU A 205 13.27 -30.69 -21.69
C LEU A 205 12.66 -32.12 -21.83
N ASN A 206 11.41 -32.31 -21.41
CA ASN A 206 10.69 -33.61 -21.33
C ASN A 206 11.29 -34.62 -20.32
N GLY A 207 12.08 -34.14 -19.37
CA GLY A 207 12.57 -34.90 -18.21
C GLY A 207 12.10 -34.29 -16.89
N PRO A 208 12.41 -34.93 -15.75
CA PRO A 208 12.13 -34.37 -14.43
C PRO A 208 12.69 -32.95 -14.30
N LEU A 209 11.92 -32.06 -13.69
CA LEU A 209 12.37 -30.71 -13.32
C LEU A 209 13.19 -30.82 -12.02
N PRO A 210 14.51 -30.55 -12.03
CA PRO A 210 15.37 -30.77 -10.85
C PRO A 210 15.43 -29.56 -9.90
N GLY A 211 14.81 -28.44 -10.29
CA GLY A 211 14.92 -27.13 -9.64
C GLY A 211 14.53 -26.02 -10.62
N ILE A 212 14.61 -24.77 -10.15
CA ILE A 212 14.33 -23.55 -10.92
C ILE A 212 15.62 -22.73 -11.03
N ASP A 213 15.80 -22.05 -12.16
CA ASP A 213 16.92 -21.13 -12.41
C ASP A 213 16.82 -19.92 -11.50
N THR A 214 17.91 -19.54 -10.81
CA THR A 214 17.89 -18.43 -9.85
C THR A 214 17.55 -17.11 -10.55
N PRO A 215 16.39 -16.49 -10.29
CA PRO A 215 16.09 -15.17 -10.86
C PRO A 215 17.03 -14.12 -10.25
N THR A 216 17.43 -13.14 -11.06
CA THR A 216 18.05 -11.92 -10.54
C THR A 216 17.10 -11.22 -9.55
N LEU A 217 17.66 -10.61 -8.50
CA LEU A 217 16.91 -9.76 -7.58
C LEU A 217 16.92 -8.28 -7.97
N LEU A 218 17.62 -7.89 -9.05
CA LEU A 218 17.59 -6.53 -9.54
C LEU A 218 16.20 -6.22 -10.11
N GLY A 219 15.59 -5.11 -9.67
CA GLY A 219 14.24 -4.72 -10.08
C GLY A 219 13.11 -5.51 -9.39
N VAL A 220 13.41 -6.40 -8.43
CA VAL A 220 12.43 -7.32 -7.83
C VAL A 220 11.22 -6.61 -7.20
N TRP A 221 11.35 -5.34 -6.81
CA TRP A 221 10.26 -4.51 -6.30
C TRP A 221 9.07 -4.35 -7.24
N ALA A 222 9.27 -4.47 -8.56
CA ALA A 222 8.22 -4.43 -9.56
C ALA A 222 7.73 -5.84 -9.96
N GLY A 223 8.40 -6.90 -9.51
CA GLY A 223 8.31 -8.26 -10.04
C GLY A 223 7.19 -9.14 -9.48
N ALA A 224 6.14 -8.57 -8.87
CA ALA A 224 5.04 -9.34 -8.30
C ALA A 224 4.05 -9.85 -9.40
N PRO A 225 3.49 -11.07 -9.29
CA PRO A 225 3.72 -12.07 -8.24
C PRO A 225 5.08 -12.78 -8.39
N TYR A 226 5.55 -13.42 -7.33
CA TYR A 226 6.86 -14.04 -7.21
C TYR A 226 6.83 -15.58 -7.36
N PHE A 227 8.03 -16.17 -7.48
CA PHE A 227 8.30 -17.55 -7.91
C PHE A 227 7.92 -17.86 -9.37
N HIS A 228 8.38 -19.02 -9.84
CA HIS A 228 8.23 -19.47 -11.21
C HIS A 228 6.78 -19.69 -11.62
N ASP A 229 5.85 -19.89 -10.69
CA ASP A 229 4.42 -20.14 -10.93
C ASP A 229 3.51 -19.04 -10.33
N GLY A 230 4.07 -17.92 -9.89
CA GLY A 230 3.32 -16.81 -9.27
C GLY A 230 2.64 -17.19 -7.95
N SER A 231 3.14 -18.21 -7.23
CA SER A 231 2.53 -18.70 -5.99
C SER A 231 2.65 -17.75 -4.80
N ALA A 232 3.66 -16.89 -4.76
CA ALA A 232 3.82 -15.83 -3.76
C ALA A 232 3.29 -14.51 -4.33
N GLN A 233 2.34 -13.84 -3.67
CA GLN A 233 1.77 -12.58 -4.18
C GLN A 233 2.58 -11.36 -3.73
N THR A 234 3.26 -11.48 -2.59
CA THR A 234 4.08 -10.46 -1.95
C THR A 234 5.49 -10.98 -1.66
N LEU A 235 6.43 -10.09 -1.33
CA LEU A 235 7.76 -10.53 -0.86
C LEU A 235 7.71 -11.22 0.51
N GLU A 236 6.67 -10.97 1.32
CA GLU A 236 6.47 -11.70 2.58
C GLU A 236 6.11 -13.17 2.31
N ASP A 237 5.27 -13.42 1.30
CA ASP A 237 4.88 -14.77 0.88
C ASP A 237 6.08 -15.64 0.46
N VAL A 238 7.15 -15.04 -0.07
CA VAL A 238 8.40 -15.74 -0.44
C VAL A 238 9.02 -16.47 0.76
N PHE A 239 8.83 -15.96 1.99
CA PHE A 239 9.37 -16.55 3.21
C PHE A 239 8.41 -17.54 3.91
N VAL A 240 7.24 -17.84 3.34
CA VAL A 240 6.26 -18.79 3.92
C VAL A 240 5.70 -19.81 2.92
N VAL A 241 5.52 -19.44 1.65
CA VAL A 241 4.98 -20.34 0.62
C VAL A 241 5.94 -21.52 0.39
N ALA A 242 5.34 -22.69 0.19
CA ALA A 242 6.01 -23.91 -0.25
C ALA A 242 5.19 -24.57 -1.36
N GLY A 243 5.82 -25.49 -2.07
CA GLY A 243 5.22 -26.31 -3.11
C GLY A 243 4.40 -27.48 -2.55
N GLY A 244 4.32 -28.56 -3.33
CA GLY A 244 3.61 -29.80 -2.97
C GLY A 244 2.54 -30.24 -3.99
N GLU A 245 1.66 -31.15 -3.56
CA GLU A 245 0.64 -31.75 -4.42
C GLU A 245 -0.58 -30.82 -4.58
N ILE A 246 -0.90 -30.44 -5.82
CA ILE A 246 -2.17 -29.75 -6.13
C ILE A 246 -3.27 -30.79 -6.37
N LEU A 247 -4.36 -30.68 -5.61
CA LEU A 247 -5.57 -31.49 -5.72
C LEU A 247 -6.74 -30.61 -6.19
N GLN A 248 -7.20 -30.84 -7.42
CA GLN A 248 -8.32 -30.12 -8.02
C GLN A 248 -9.63 -30.41 -7.27
N ALA A 249 -10.44 -29.38 -7.01
CA ALA A 249 -11.66 -29.51 -6.22
C ALA A 249 -12.71 -30.42 -6.88
N ASP A 250 -12.75 -30.50 -8.21
CA ASP A 250 -13.64 -31.40 -8.95
C ASP A 250 -13.27 -32.89 -8.84
N SER A 251 -12.08 -33.21 -8.36
CA SER A 251 -11.65 -34.58 -8.02
C SER A 251 -12.13 -35.03 -6.63
N ALA A 252 -12.58 -34.11 -5.78
CA ALA A 252 -12.98 -34.38 -4.41
C ALA A 252 -14.39 -34.99 -4.32
N THR A 253 -14.67 -35.68 -3.20
CA THR A 253 -16.05 -36.12 -2.90
C THR A 253 -16.87 -34.93 -2.41
N VAL A 254 -17.86 -34.52 -3.20
CA VAL A 254 -18.73 -33.38 -2.89
C VAL A 254 -19.91 -33.81 -2.01
N VAL A 255 -20.20 -33.05 -0.95
CA VAL A 255 -21.18 -33.40 0.10
C VAL A 255 -22.22 -32.29 0.32
N GLY A 256 -23.43 -32.69 0.71
CA GLY A 256 -24.49 -31.79 1.19
C GLY A 256 -25.39 -31.19 0.11
N GLY A 257 -24.91 -31.09 -1.14
CA GLY A 257 -25.57 -30.34 -2.21
C GLY A 257 -24.67 -29.38 -3.00
N ALA A 258 -23.38 -29.29 -2.67
CA ALA A 258 -22.40 -28.57 -3.46
C ALA A 258 -22.33 -29.11 -4.89
N SER A 259 -21.99 -28.24 -5.84
CA SER A 259 -21.99 -28.54 -7.27
C SER A 259 -20.63 -28.27 -7.89
N VAL A 260 -20.14 -29.23 -8.66
CA VAL A 260 -19.07 -28.99 -9.63
C VAL A 260 -19.63 -28.09 -10.74
N ILE A 261 -19.00 -26.95 -10.97
CA ILE A 261 -19.25 -26.10 -12.14
C ILE A 261 -18.17 -26.45 -13.18
N PRO A 262 -18.54 -27.03 -14.34
CA PRO A 262 -17.61 -27.22 -15.44
C PRO A 262 -16.91 -25.90 -15.79
N ALA A 263 -15.63 -25.94 -16.17
CA ALA A 263 -14.90 -24.74 -16.59
C ALA A 263 -15.75 -23.86 -17.53
N LEU A 264 -16.35 -24.48 -18.56
CA LEU A 264 -17.19 -23.86 -19.60
C LEU A 264 -18.60 -23.40 -19.16
N ASP A 265 -18.95 -23.46 -17.87
CA ASP A 265 -20.19 -22.88 -17.31
C ASP A 265 -19.96 -21.79 -16.22
N LEU A 266 -18.72 -21.49 -15.82
CA LEU A 266 -18.38 -20.42 -14.85
C LEU A 266 -18.53 -19.00 -15.48
N PRO A 267 -18.91 -17.92 -14.77
CA PRO A 267 -19.14 -16.59 -15.41
C PRO A 267 -17.97 -16.05 -16.25
N THR A 268 -18.23 -15.12 -17.18
CA THR A 268 -17.29 -14.75 -18.26
C THR A 268 -15.89 -14.30 -17.81
N VAL A 269 -15.78 -13.81 -16.58
CA VAL A 269 -14.55 -13.30 -15.94
C VAL A 269 -13.72 -14.42 -15.28
N VAL A 270 -14.33 -15.58 -15.04
CA VAL A 270 -13.79 -16.73 -14.30
C VAL A 270 -13.25 -17.83 -15.23
N PHE A 271 -13.86 -17.96 -16.42
CA PHE A 271 -13.53 -18.99 -17.42
C PHE A 271 -12.04 -19.19 -17.69
N ASN A 272 -11.28 -18.10 -17.69
CA ASN A 272 -9.92 -18.07 -18.22
C ASN A 272 -8.85 -18.18 -17.12
N SER A 273 -9.23 -18.63 -15.93
CA SER A 273 -8.35 -18.62 -14.76
C SER A 273 -8.61 -19.74 -13.73
N THR A 274 -9.42 -20.76 -14.04
CA THR A 274 -9.47 -22.02 -13.25
C THR A 274 -8.47 -23.04 -13.76
N HIS A 275 -7.96 -23.89 -12.87
CA HIS A 275 -7.11 -25.03 -13.21
C HIS A 275 -7.91 -26.28 -13.65
N GLY A 276 -9.21 -26.12 -13.87
CA GLY A 276 -10.13 -27.19 -14.23
C GLY A 276 -11.59 -26.77 -14.01
N SER A 277 -12.40 -27.69 -13.50
CA SER A 277 -13.75 -27.37 -13.00
C SER A 277 -13.65 -27.00 -11.51
N ALA A 278 -14.42 -26.00 -11.09
CA ALA A 278 -14.44 -25.56 -9.69
C ALA A 278 -15.65 -26.15 -8.93
N VAL A 279 -15.66 -26.06 -7.60
CA VAL A 279 -16.79 -26.50 -6.77
C VAL A 279 -17.35 -25.36 -5.93
N THR A 280 -18.67 -25.14 -6.02
CA THR A 280 -19.39 -24.19 -5.17
C THR A 280 -19.70 -24.79 -3.80
N LEU A 281 -19.27 -24.12 -2.74
CA LEU A 281 -19.59 -24.40 -1.35
C LEU A 281 -20.59 -23.35 -0.84
N THR A 282 -21.89 -23.61 -0.98
CA THR A 282 -22.94 -22.73 -0.46
C THR A 282 -23.04 -22.86 1.07
N ALA A 283 -23.41 -21.79 1.78
CA ALA A 283 -23.51 -21.76 3.23
C ALA A 283 -24.39 -22.89 3.83
N GLY A 284 -23.94 -23.47 4.95
CA GLY A 284 -24.81 -24.15 5.92
C GLY A 284 -24.76 -25.69 5.98
N SER A 285 -24.26 -26.38 4.96
CA SER A 285 -24.01 -27.85 5.05
C SER A 285 -23.11 -28.43 3.94
N HIS A 286 -22.41 -27.61 3.17
CA HIS A 286 -21.64 -28.04 2.01
C HIS A 286 -20.16 -28.20 2.30
N SER A 287 -19.57 -29.27 1.75
CA SER A 287 -18.14 -29.52 1.83
C SER A 287 -17.63 -30.33 0.64
N VAL A 288 -16.33 -30.21 0.38
CA VAL A 288 -15.56 -31.15 -0.44
C VAL A 288 -14.64 -31.96 0.46
N THR A 289 -14.50 -33.25 0.18
CA THR A 289 -13.64 -34.17 0.93
C THR A 289 -12.61 -34.81 0.00
N PHE A 290 -11.34 -34.45 0.20
CA PHE A 290 -10.19 -35.09 -0.40
C PHE A 290 -9.81 -36.30 0.47
N SER A 291 -9.71 -37.48 -0.12
CA SER A 291 -9.44 -38.74 0.58
C SER A 291 -8.20 -39.42 0.02
N ASN A 292 -7.45 -40.09 0.89
CA ASN A 292 -6.16 -40.73 0.59
C ASN A 292 -5.05 -39.72 0.22
N VAL A 293 -5.08 -38.53 0.82
CA VAL A 293 -4.06 -37.49 0.61
C VAL A 293 -2.74 -37.95 1.23
N ASP A 294 -1.63 -37.83 0.49
CA ASP A 294 -0.31 -38.19 0.98
C ASP A 294 0.24 -37.12 1.92
N GLY A 295 0.65 -37.54 3.12
CA GLY A 295 1.33 -36.68 4.11
C GLY A 295 2.85 -36.84 4.10
N GLY A 296 3.41 -37.54 3.11
CA GLY A 296 4.85 -37.79 3.00
C GLY A 296 5.38 -38.60 4.19
N SER A 297 6.49 -38.16 4.77
CA SER A 297 7.05 -38.72 6.02
C SER A 297 6.15 -38.51 7.25
N GLY A 298 5.14 -37.62 7.17
CA GLY A 298 4.25 -37.23 8.25
C GLY A 298 4.88 -36.22 9.21
N GLY A 299 4.04 -35.44 9.90
CA GLY A 299 4.49 -34.36 10.77
C GLY A 299 3.72 -33.08 10.51
N THR A 300 4.39 -31.95 10.63
CA THR A 300 3.79 -30.62 10.40
C THR A 300 4.00 -30.21 8.94
N GLY A 301 2.91 -30.00 8.22
CA GLY A 301 2.87 -29.46 6.85
C GLY A 301 1.98 -28.21 6.79
N ALA A 302 1.52 -27.86 5.59
CA ALA A 302 0.63 -26.73 5.35
C ALA A 302 -0.38 -27.04 4.24
N ILE A 303 -1.54 -26.38 4.27
CA ILE A 303 -2.58 -26.48 3.23
C ILE A 303 -2.85 -25.09 2.67
N GLU A 304 -2.74 -24.93 1.36
CA GLU A 304 -3.11 -23.70 0.64
C GLU A 304 -4.38 -23.95 -0.16
N LEU A 305 -5.34 -23.01 -0.11
CA LEU A 305 -6.61 -23.06 -0.84
C LEU A 305 -6.59 -22.01 -1.94
N ARG A 306 -6.93 -22.40 -3.17
CA ARG A 306 -7.26 -21.46 -4.24
C ARG A 306 -8.78 -21.31 -4.32
N TYR A 307 -9.28 -20.15 -3.88
CA TYR A 307 -10.71 -19.92 -3.67
C TYR A 307 -11.14 -18.54 -4.18
N SER A 308 -12.45 -18.35 -4.29
CA SER A 308 -13.09 -17.13 -4.73
C SER A 308 -14.40 -16.92 -3.94
N THR A 309 -14.69 -15.69 -3.55
CA THR A 309 -15.92 -15.33 -2.82
C THR A 309 -16.24 -13.84 -2.97
N GLU A 310 -17.52 -13.51 -2.99
CA GLU A 310 -18.04 -12.14 -3.02
C GLU A 310 -18.47 -11.66 -1.61
N GLN A 311 -18.23 -12.47 -0.57
CA GLN A 311 -18.70 -12.22 0.80
C GLN A 311 -17.58 -12.48 1.81
N SER A 312 -17.43 -11.58 2.79
CA SER A 312 -16.56 -11.84 3.94
C SER A 312 -17.17 -12.93 4.82
N GLY A 313 -16.33 -13.75 5.44
CA GLY A 313 -16.78 -14.96 6.10
C GLY A 313 -15.69 -15.75 6.80
N SER A 314 -15.99 -17.03 7.00
CA SER A 314 -15.03 -18.02 7.49
C SER A 314 -15.02 -19.24 6.58
N ILE A 315 -13.85 -19.80 6.33
CA ILE A 315 -13.69 -21.10 5.67
C ILE A 315 -13.05 -22.08 6.67
N ARG A 316 -13.52 -23.32 6.66
CA ARG A 316 -13.01 -24.37 7.54
C ARG A 316 -12.33 -25.46 6.75
N VAL A 317 -11.09 -25.75 7.12
CA VAL A 317 -10.32 -26.90 6.66
C VAL A 317 -10.21 -27.88 7.82
N SER A 318 -10.68 -29.12 7.64
CA SER A 318 -10.55 -30.18 8.65
C SER A 318 -9.57 -31.24 8.15
N VAL A 319 -8.44 -31.42 8.82
CA VAL A 319 -7.42 -32.43 8.46
C VAL A 319 -7.43 -33.53 9.52
N ASN A 320 -7.79 -34.74 9.12
CA ASN A 320 -7.94 -35.90 9.99
C ASN A 320 -8.88 -35.68 11.19
N GLY A 321 -9.84 -34.75 11.07
CA GLY A 321 -10.78 -34.37 12.13
C GLY A 321 -10.28 -33.28 13.09
N THR A 322 -9.14 -32.65 12.80
CA THR A 322 -8.69 -31.40 13.43
C THR A 322 -9.13 -30.24 12.56
N ASP A 323 -9.95 -29.33 13.10
CA ASP A 323 -10.47 -28.17 12.38
C ASP A 323 -9.51 -26.96 12.49
N TYR A 324 -9.29 -26.31 11.36
CA TYR A 324 -8.60 -25.03 11.19
C TYR A 324 -9.63 -24.07 10.58
N ASP A 325 -10.05 -23.05 11.34
CA ASP A 325 -11.06 -22.05 10.96
C ASP A 325 -10.36 -20.73 10.63
N GLU A 326 -10.46 -20.28 9.38
CA GLU A 326 -9.83 -19.06 8.91
C GLU A 326 -10.85 -18.00 8.51
N SER A 327 -10.52 -16.74 8.80
CA SER A 327 -11.33 -15.58 8.38
C SER A 327 -10.91 -15.15 6.98
N VAL A 328 -11.89 -14.88 6.12
CA VAL A 328 -11.68 -14.54 4.71
C VAL A 328 -12.50 -13.32 4.34
N ALA A 329 -11.91 -12.41 3.57
CA ALA A 329 -12.58 -11.21 3.09
C ALA A 329 -13.26 -11.45 1.74
N ALA A 330 -14.34 -10.72 1.46
CA ALA A 330 -14.88 -10.59 0.11
C ALA A 330 -13.78 -10.19 -0.88
N GLY A 331 -13.80 -10.76 -2.10
CA GLY A 331 -12.99 -10.28 -3.21
C GLY A 331 -13.32 -8.82 -3.54
N VAL A 332 -12.33 -8.06 -3.99
CA VAL A 332 -12.51 -6.67 -4.42
C VAL A 332 -13.20 -6.63 -5.79
N THR A 333 -12.97 -7.66 -6.60
CA THR A 333 -13.69 -7.87 -7.87
C THR A 333 -14.54 -9.14 -7.84
N PRO A 334 -15.69 -9.16 -8.54
CA PRO A 334 -16.51 -10.36 -8.65
C PRO A 334 -15.71 -11.54 -9.19
N ASN A 335 -15.71 -12.64 -8.45
CA ASN A 335 -15.02 -13.89 -8.77
C ASN A 335 -13.48 -13.84 -8.76
N GLU A 336 -12.86 -12.87 -8.08
CA GLU A 336 -11.40 -12.80 -7.86
C GLU A 336 -10.82 -14.09 -7.26
N TRP A 337 -9.75 -14.63 -7.87
CA TRP A 337 -9.03 -15.77 -7.30
C TRP A 337 -8.06 -15.33 -6.22
N ARG A 338 -8.25 -15.86 -5.02
CA ARG A 338 -7.43 -15.61 -3.83
C ARG A 338 -6.78 -16.89 -3.37
N ARG A 339 -5.65 -16.74 -2.66
CA ARG A 339 -4.99 -17.83 -1.93
C ARG A 339 -5.19 -17.63 -0.43
N LEU A 340 -5.39 -18.72 0.30
CA LEU A 340 -5.35 -18.77 1.75
C LEU A 340 -4.46 -19.92 2.16
N ARG A 341 -3.41 -19.66 2.95
CA ARG A 341 -2.46 -20.68 3.41
C ARG A 341 -2.58 -20.88 4.91
N ILE A 342 -2.78 -22.13 5.30
CA ILE A 342 -2.86 -22.58 6.70
C ILE A 342 -1.57 -23.33 7.00
N GLU A 343 -0.76 -22.77 7.89
CA GLU A 343 0.47 -23.36 8.40
C GLU A 343 0.21 -24.28 9.61
N ASP A 344 1.26 -24.95 10.09
CA ASP A 344 1.24 -25.83 11.27
C ASP A 344 0.22 -26.99 11.23
N VAL A 345 -0.13 -27.46 10.03
CA VAL A 345 -1.13 -28.51 9.82
C VAL A 345 -0.54 -29.89 10.07
N ALA A 346 -1.05 -30.60 11.09
CA ALA A 346 -0.61 -31.95 11.42
C ALA A 346 -1.12 -33.01 10.42
N GLN A 347 -0.19 -33.68 9.74
CA GLN A 347 -0.44 -34.73 8.74
C GLN A 347 0.12 -36.09 9.20
N THR A 348 -0.60 -37.17 8.90
CA THR A 348 -0.12 -38.55 9.11
C THR A 348 0.72 -39.02 7.92
N ALA A 349 1.75 -39.83 8.17
CA ALA A 349 2.62 -40.37 7.12
C ALA A 349 1.84 -41.20 6.07
N GLY A 350 2.18 -41.03 4.80
CA GLY A 350 1.56 -41.73 3.67
C GLY A 350 0.14 -41.25 3.33
N SER A 351 -0.46 -41.92 2.33
CA SER A 351 -1.78 -41.62 1.74
C SER A 351 -3.00 -41.99 2.61
N SER A 352 -2.93 -41.74 3.92
CA SER A 352 -4.05 -41.98 4.85
C SER A 352 -4.79 -40.72 5.29
N ASN A 353 -4.35 -39.53 4.87
CA ASN A 353 -4.97 -38.28 5.28
C ASN A 353 -6.33 -38.07 4.61
N THR A 354 -7.21 -37.40 5.34
CA THR A 354 -8.49 -36.88 4.82
C THR A 354 -8.54 -35.37 5.10
N ILE A 355 -8.80 -34.59 4.06
CA ILE A 355 -8.94 -33.13 4.13
C ILE A 355 -10.37 -32.76 3.72
N VAL A 356 -11.07 -32.01 4.57
CA VAL A 356 -12.42 -31.52 4.29
C VAL A 356 -12.40 -30.00 4.25
N VAL A 357 -12.75 -29.40 3.10
CA VAL A 357 -12.97 -27.95 3.00
C VAL A 357 -14.47 -27.70 3.06
N SER A 358 -14.91 -26.76 3.90
CA SER A 358 -16.32 -26.48 4.16
C SER A 358 -16.56 -25.01 4.49
N SER A 359 -17.80 -24.55 4.29
CA SER A 359 -18.26 -23.25 4.78
C SER A 359 -19.05 -23.43 6.08
N PRO A 360 -18.53 -23.00 7.24
CA PRO A 360 -19.36 -22.63 8.38
C PRO A 360 -20.46 -21.65 7.93
N ALA A 361 -21.62 -21.69 8.59
CA ALA A 361 -22.82 -21.03 8.09
C ALA A 361 -22.68 -19.50 8.00
N GLY A 362 -22.68 -18.95 6.78
CA GLY A 362 -22.74 -17.52 6.55
C GLY A 362 -22.32 -17.03 5.16
N THR A 363 -21.55 -17.83 4.39
CA THR A 363 -20.81 -17.33 3.22
C THR A 363 -20.80 -18.38 2.10
N ASP A 364 -20.83 -17.93 0.84
CA ASP A 364 -20.71 -18.81 -0.32
C ASP A 364 -19.29 -18.70 -0.91
N PHE A 365 -18.70 -19.85 -1.28
CA PHE A 365 -17.36 -19.92 -1.88
C PHE A 365 -17.35 -20.72 -3.18
N ILE A 366 -16.41 -20.40 -4.05
CA ILE A 366 -15.97 -21.26 -5.15
C ILE A 366 -14.55 -21.72 -4.82
N LEU A 367 -14.30 -23.03 -4.81
CA LEU A 367 -12.97 -23.63 -4.63
C LEU A 367 -12.49 -24.20 -5.97
N ASP A 368 -11.28 -23.84 -6.39
CA ASP A 368 -10.64 -24.38 -7.61
C ASP A 368 -9.75 -25.58 -7.24
N ASP A 369 -8.81 -25.38 -6.32
CA ASP A 369 -7.89 -26.42 -5.88
C ASP A 369 -7.42 -26.21 -4.42
N ILE A 370 -6.78 -27.25 -3.87
CA ILE A 370 -5.89 -27.12 -2.72
C ILE A 370 -4.47 -27.55 -3.10
N THR A 371 -3.45 -26.89 -2.53
CA THR A 371 -2.07 -27.39 -2.53
C THR A 371 -1.73 -27.94 -1.15
N VAL A 372 -1.24 -29.18 -1.11
CA VAL A 372 -0.82 -29.88 0.12
C VAL A 372 0.70 -29.86 0.19
N SER A 373 1.26 -29.05 1.09
CA SER A 373 2.68 -29.09 1.43
C SER A 373 2.88 -30.09 2.58
N THR A 374 3.68 -31.13 2.37
CA THR A 374 4.09 -32.08 3.42
C THR A 374 5.22 -31.51 4.27
N ALA A 375 5.57 -32.18 5.37
CA ALA A 375 6.74 -31.83 6.18
C ALA A 375 8.06 -31.90 5.38
N ASP A 376 8.12 -32.77 4.36
CA ASP A 376 9.29 -32.91 3.50
C ASP A 376 9.39 -31.71 2.52
N ASP A 377 8.26 -31.24 1.98
CA ASP A 377 8.20 -30.03 1.14
C ASP A 377 8.57 -28.76 1.93
N LEU A 378 8.06 -28.64 3.17
CA LEU A 378 8.42 -27.53 4.06
C LEU A 378 9.91 -27.52 4.42
N ALA A 379 10.56 -28.70 4.48
CA ALA A 379 11.99 -28.83 4.72
C ALA A 379 12.82 -28.47 3.47
N ALA A 380 12.37 -28.84 2.26
CA ALA A 380 12.96 -28.37 1.01
C ALA A 380 12.87 -26.84 0.88
N ALA A 381 11.74 -26.26 1.29
CA ALA A 381 11.50 -24.81 1.26
C ALA A 381 12.27 -24.01 2.33
N SER A 382 13.09 -24.67 3.16
CA SER A 382 13.85 -24.00 4.24
C SER A 382 14.86 -22.96 3.75
N ALA A 383 15.29 -23.01 2.48
CA ALA A 383 16.18 -22.01 1.88
C ALA A 383 15.62 -20.57 1.99
N HIS A 384 14.32 -20.38 1.75
CA HIS A 384 13.64 -19.10 1.95
C HIS A 384 12.90 -19.02 3.30
N ARG A 385 12.29 -20.12 3.76
CA ARG A 385 11.47 -20.13 4.99
C ARG A 385 12.26 -20.04 6.30
N SER A 386 13.60 -20.06 6.26
CA SER A 386 14.46 -19.97 7.45
C SER A 386 14.69 -18.54 7.96
N VAL A 387 14.37 -17.50 7.17
CA VAL A 387 14.51 -16.10 7.59
C VAL A 387 13.56 -15.81 8.77
N PRO A 388 14.07 -15.42 9.96
CA PRO A 388 13.24 -15.12 11.11
C PRO A 388 12.27 -13.97 10.82
N GLU A 389 11.01 -14.10 11.24
CA GLU A 389 9.95 -13.10 11.03
C GLU A 389 10.36 -11.68 11.43
N ALA A 390 11.10 -11.54 12.54
CA ALA A 390 11.63 -10.26 13.01
C ALA A 390 12.65 -9.59 12.08
N ASP A 391 13.34 -10.36 11.24
CA ASP A 391 14.39 -9.89 10.32
C ASP A 391 13.85 -9.65 8.89
N ARG A 392 12.62 -10.11 8.58
CA ARG A 392 12.05 -10.07 7.23
C ARG A 392 11.77 -8.65 6.73
N SER A 393 11.27 -7.76 7.58
CA SER A 393 10.96 -6.38 7.19
C SER A 393 12.22 -5.64 6.68
N ASP A 394 13.35 -5.85 7.35
CA ASP A 394 14.63 -5.29 6.94
C ASP A 394 15.13 -5.92 5.63
N LEU A 395 15.06 -7.26 5.52
CA LEU A 395 15.43 -7.97 4.30
C LEU A 395 14.57 -7.52 3.09
N ILE A 396 13.25 -7.37 3.28
CA ILE A 396 12.33 -6.86 2.26
C ILE A 396 12.71 -5.43 1.88
N ALA A 397 13.02 -4.54 2.84
CA ALA A 397 13.49 -3.19 2.53
C ALA A 397 14.76 -3.19 1.67
N TYR A 398 15.69 -4.13 1.89
CA TYR A 398 16.86 -4.30 1.03
C TYR A 398 16.50 -4.80 -0.37
N LEU A 399 15.71 -5.87 -0.47
CA LEU A 399 15.26 -6.44 -1.75
C LEU A 399 14.52 -5.41 -2.61
N LEU A 400 13.62 -4.64 -1.99
CA LEU A 400 12.87 -3.57 -2.68
C LEU A 400 13.78 -2.48 -3.27
N GLN A 401 15.01 -2.33 -2.79
CA GLN A 401 15.96 -1.31 -3.22
C GLN A 401 17.04 -1.84 -4.18
N LEU A 402 16.97 -3.12 -4.59
CA LEU A 402 17.85 -3.66 -5.62
C LEU A 402 17.39 -3.20 -7.01
N ASP A 403 18.25 -2.43 -7.68
CA ASP A 403 18.04 -1.86 -9.02
C ASP A 403 19.40 -1.68 -9.73
N ALA A 404 19.44 -0.94 -10.85
CA ALA A 404 20.67 -0.65 -11.60
C ALA A 404 21.84 -0.12 -10.74
N ASN A 405 21.59 0.63 -9.67
CA ASN A 405 22.63 1.15 -8.79
C ASN A 405 23.20 0.09 -7.84
N ALA A 406 22.49 -1.03 -7.61
CA ALA A 406 23.00 -2.17 -6.84
C ALA A 406 23.93 -3.09 -7.67
N ALA A 407 23.94 -2.95 -9.00
CA ALA A 407 24.63 -3.84 -9.93
C ALA A 407 26.16 -3.60 -10.05
N VAL A 408 26.75 -2.74 -9.21
CA VAL A 408 28.20 -2.46 -9.24
C VAL A 408 28.80 -2.46 -7.84
N PRO A 409 29.39 -3.57 -7.38
CA PRO A 409 30.30 -3.56 -6.23
C PRO A 409 31.55 -2.73 -6.57
N ASP A 410 31.82 -1.66 -5.80
CA ASP A 410 33.06 -0.87 -5.94
C ASP A 410 34.29 -1.68 -5.48
N ASN A 411 34.84 -2.48 -6.39
CA ASN A 411 36.07 -3.24 -6.18
C ASN A 411 37.33 -2.37 -6.36
N SER A 412 37.37 -1.19 -5.72
CA SER A 412 38.57 -0.35 -5.60
C SER A 412 39.31 -0.52 -4.27
N SER A 413 38.89 -1.45 -3.41
CA SER A 413 39.52 -1.74 -2.12
C SER A 413 40.66 -2.79 -2.18
N SER A 414 41.49 -2.75 -3.23
CA SER A 414 42.67 -3.62 -3.35
C SER A 414 44.02 -2.88 -3.24
N SER A 415 44.62 -3.00 -2.05
CA SER A 415 46.06 -2.90 -1.77
C SER A 415 46.84 -1.63 -2.20
N SER A 416 47.23 -0.80 -1.22
CA SER A 416 48.51 -0.09 -1.30
C SER A 416 49.27 -0.11 0.03
N SER A 417 50.47 -0.68 -0.02
CA SER A 417 51.32 -0.95 1.13
C SER A 417 51.97 0.32 1.68
N SER A 418 52.26 0.30 2.98
CA SER A 418 53.02 1.31 3.70
C SER A 418 54.33 1.71 2.98
N SER A 419 54.44 3.00 2.64
CA SER A 419 55.75 3.65 2.47
C SER A 419 55.69 5.09 2.98
N SER A 420 56.53 5.37 3.97
CA SER A 420 56.59 6.66 4.66
C SER A 420 57.56 7.62 3.97
N SER A 421 57.08 8.79 3.61
CA SER A 421 57.95 9.94 3.35
C SER A 421 57.24 11.24 3.72
N SER A 422 57.92 12.02 4.55
CA SER A 422 57.42 13.27 5.14
C SER A 422 57.83 14.48 4.31
N SER A 423 56.86 15.32 3.95
CA SER A 423 57.13 16.72 3.62
C SER A 423 55.93 17.61 3.98
N SER A 424 56.17 18.53 4.90
CA SER A 424 55.21 19.51 5.38
C SER A 424 55.16 20.74 4.48
N SER A 425 53.95 21.19 4.14
CA SER A 425 53.71 22.57 3.66
C SER A 425 52.31 23.01 4.05
N SER A 426 52.25 23.92 5.02
CA SER A 426 51.03 24.50 5.59
C SER A 426 50.54 25.71 4.79
N SER A 427 49.24 25.78 4.53
CA SER A 427 48.55 27.06 4.30
C SER A 427 47.06 26.96 4.63
N SER A 428 46.65 27.66 5.69
CA SER A 428 45.29 28.15 5.92
C SER A 428 44.83 29.01 4.73
N SER A 429 43.55 29.26 4.45
CA SER A 429 42.35 29.48 5.29
C SER A 429 41.11 29.28 4.38
N SER A 430 39.84 29.32 4.79
CA SER A 430 39.19 29.85 6.00
C SER A 430 37.78 29.26 6.11
N SER A 431 37.40 28.79 7.30
CA SER A 431 36.01 28.52 7.65
C SER A 431 35.31 29.81 8.10
N SER A 432 34.06 29.98 7.68
CA SER A 432 33.14 31.00 8.19
C SER A 432 31.85 30.32 8.60
N SER A 433 31.60 30.31 9.91
CA SER A 433 30.47 29.63 10.56
C SER A 433 29.16 30.40 10.41
N SER A 434 28.07 29.67 10.23
CA SER A 434 26.71 30.12 10.56
C SER A 434 26.23 29.31 11.75
N SER A 435 26.03 29.96 12.88
CA SER A 435 25.64 29.31 14.14
C SER A 435 24.13 29.41 14.38
N SER A 436 23.47 28.29 14.61
CA SER A 436 22.19 28.20 15.33
C SER A 436 22.44 27.59 16.71
N SER A 437 21.65 28.04 17.69
CA SER A 437 21.94 27.94 19.13
C SER A 437 21.40 26.68 19.78
N SER A 438 22.25 25.95 20.51
CA SER A 438 21.83 24.89 21.42
C SER A 438 21.36 25.45 22.77
N SER A 439 20.16 25.05 23.19
CA SER A 439 19.72 25.12 24.59
C SER A 439 20.34 23.98 25.39
N SER A 440 20.57 24.21 26.68
CA SER A 440 21.26 23.26 27.57
C SER A 440 20.27 22.48 28.44
N GLY A 441 19.88 21.28 27.99
CA GLY A 441 19.15 20.25 28.75
C GLY A 441 20.01 18.99 28.96
N ALA A 442 19.57 18.05 29.80
CA ALA A 442 20.39 16.89 30.18
C ALA A 442 20.55 15.88 29.02
N THR A 443 21.80 15.57 28.67
CA THR A 443 22.20 14.78 27.47
C THR A 443 22.15 13.26 27.71
N GLY A 444 21.11 12.77 28.38
CA GLY A 444 20.96 11.36 28.75
C GLY A 444 19.63 10.78 28.30
N ALA A 445 19.58 9.46 28.16
CA ALA A 445 18.33 8.75 27.89
C ALA A 445 17.33 8.95 29.04
N PHE A 446 16.05 9.08 28.71
CA PHE A 446 14.98 9.11 29.70
C PHE A 446 14.86 7.77 30.41
N LEU A 447 14.64 7.77 31.72
CA LEU A 447 14.47 6.56 32.50
C LEU A 447 12.99 6.17 32.53
N GLU A 448 12.69 4.97 32.06
CA GLU A 448 11.38 4.34 32.29
C GLU A 448 11.28 3.91 33.76
N SER A 449 10.12 4.16 34.38
CA SER A 449 9.87 3.80 35.77
C SER A 449 8.43 3.36 35.99
N GLY A 450 8.26 2.06 36.28
CA GLY A 450 6.96 1.49 36.65
C GLY A 450 6.01 1.26 35.48
N GLY A 451 6.55 1.08 34.27
CA GLY A 451 5.80 0.96 33.02
C GLY A 451 5.41 2.31 32.43
N GLN A 452 6.13 3.39 32.72
CA GLN A 452 5.87 4.73 32.19
C GLN A 452 7.16 5.53 31.94
N VAL A 453 7.17 6.30 30.85
CA VAL A 453 8.16 7.35 30.55
C VAL A 453 7.45 8.57 29.97
N VAL A 454 7.93 9.77 30.31
CA VAL A 454 7.34 11.06 29.93
C VAL A 454 8.43 11.99 29.40
N MET A 455 8.17 12.68 28.29
CA MET A 455 9.15 13.46 27.52
C MET A 455 8.50 14.75 27.02
N GLU A 456 9.06 15.93 27.34
CA GLU A 456 8.64 17.19 26.71
C GLU A 456 9.12 17.21 25.25
N ALA A 457 8.41 17.88 24.33
CA ALA A 457 8.73 17.86 22.90
C ALA A 457 10.13 18.42 22.60
N GLU A 458 10.47 19.54 23.22
CA GLU A 458 11.74 20.26 23.14
C GLU A 458 12.92 19.54 23.82
N SER A 459 12.66 18.43 24.50
CA SER A 459 13.62 17.61 25.26
C SER A 459 14.20 16.43 24.47
N PHE A 460 14.10 16.43 23.14
CA PHE A 460 14.64 15.40 22.24
C PHE A 460 16.16 15.16 22.44
N THR A 461 16.62 13.92 22.27
CA THR A 461 18.06 13.55 22.31
C THR A 461 18.76 13.68 20.97
N GLY A 462 18.00 13.60 19.87
CA GLY A 462 18.51 13.74 18.51
C GLY A 462 17.43 14.26 17.54
N SER A 463 17.85 14.65 16.35
CA SER A 463 16.94 15.08 15.29
C SER A 463 17.56 14.88 13.91
N THR A 464 16.75 14.52 12.92
CA THR A 464 17.14 14.41 11.51
C THR A 464 16.38 15.44 10.70
N ALA A 465 17.06 16.12 9.76
CA ALA A 465 16.41 17.04 8.84
C ALA A 465 15.48 16.30 7.87
N GLY A 466 14.46 16.98 7.34
CA GLY A 466 13.61 16.39 6.32
C GLY A 466 14.36 16.12 5.00
N THR A 467 13.82 15.21 4.20
CA THR A 467 14.36 14.80 2.89
C THR A 467 13.36 15.06 1.76
N GLY A 468 13.82 15.02 0.51
CA GLY A 468 12.97 15.20 -0.66
C GLY A 468 12.16 16.50 -0.62
N GLY A 469 10.83 16.38 -0.72
CA GLY A 469 9.89 17.51 -0.64
C GLY A 469 9.81 18.18 0.74
N ALA A 470 10.25 17.49 1.81
CA ALA A 470 10.37 18.04 3.15
C ALA A 470 11.75 18.66 3.45
N GLY A 471 12.63 18.79 2.45
CA GLY A 471 14.03 19.22 2.64
C GLY A 471 14.24 20.64 3.19
N ASP A 472 13.20 21.48 3.17
CA ASP A 472 13.18 22.81 3.81
C ASP A 472 12.48 22.81 5.19
N LYS A 473 11.94 21.68 5.64
CA LYS A 473 11.14 21.53 6.86
C LYS A 473 12.01 21.17 8.07
N SER A 474 11.62 21.70 9.23
CA SER A 474 12.29 21.49 10.50
C SER A 474 11.34 21.69 11.68
N TRP A 475 11.54 20.96 12.77
CA TRP A 475 10.90 21.26 14.04
C TRP A 475 11.54 22.50 14.66
N SER A 476 10.71 23.43 15.12
CA SER A 476 11.13 24.71 15.68
C SER A 476 10.32 25.09 16.91
N SER A 477 10.92 25.86 17.81
CA SER A 477 10.29 26.34 19.06
C SER A 477 8.98 27.08 18.79
N PHE A 478 7.91 26.63 19.45
CA PHE A 478 6.58 27.24 19.45
C PHE A 478 6.19 27.64 20.89
N PRO A 479 6.48 28.89 21.32
CA PRO A 479 6.17 29.36 22.66
C PRO A 479 4.66 29.62 22.84
N ASP A 480 4.01 28.86 23.72
CA ASP A 480 2.58 29.00 24.03
C ASP A 480 2.31 28.78 25.52
N GLY A 481 1.50 29.66 26.13
CA GLY A 481 1.25 29.65 27.57
C GLY A 481 0.34 28.52 28.07
N ALA A 482 -0.19 27.67 27.18
CA ALA A 482 -0.94 26.45 27.51
C ALA A 482 -0.19 25.17 27.08
N ALA A 483 1.00 25.29 26.48
CA ALA A 483 1.95 24.21 26.37
C ALA A 483 2.51 23.85 27.76
N SER A 484 2.87 22.59 27.96
CA SER A 484 3.67 22.14 29.08
C SER A 484 4.99 22.93 29.10
N GLY A 485 5.46 23.34 30.28
CA GLY A 485 6.63 24.22 30.39
C GLY A 485 6.50 25.64 29.80
N GLY A 486 5.47 25.91 28.98
CA GLY A 486 5.26 27.14 28.23
C GLY A 486 5.83 27.13 26.81
N GLU A 487 6.27 25.97 26.30
CA GLU A 487 6.90 25.82 24.99
C GLU A 487 6.55 24.44 24.39
N GLY A 488 6.36 24.37 23.08
CA GLY A 488 6.29 23.12 22.32
C GLY A 488 7.10 23.25 21.03
N LEU A 489 6.92 22.32 20.09
CA LEU A 489 7.56 22.35 18.77
C LEU A 489 6.52 22.40 17.64
N GLU A 490 6.78 23.20 16.62
CA GLU A 490 6.01 23.29 15.38
C GLU A 490 6.89 22.86 14.19
N ALA A 491 6.39 21.96 13.34
CA ALA A 491 7.08 21.52 12.15
C ALA A 491 6.89 22.53 11.00
N GLY A 492 7.84 23.42 10.79
CA GLY A 492 7.74 24.52 9.82
C GLY A 492 8.87 24.56 8.79
N PRO A 493 8.78 25.41 7.75
CA PRO A 493 7.66 26.32 7.48
C PRO A 493 6.42 25.58 6.97
N ASP A 494 5.25 25.95 7.50
CA ASP A 494 3.93 25.53 7.03
C ASP A 494 3.72 26.05 5.58
N THR A 495 3.58 25.10 4.66
CA THR A 495 3.40 25.34 3.22
C THR A 495 2.34 24.42 2.61
N GLY A 496 1.66 23.59 3.42
CA GLY A 496 0.78 22.52 2.97
C GLY A 496 1.54 21.28 2.44
N TYR A 497 2.76 21.02 2.92
CA TYR A 497 3.49 19.81 2.59
C TYR A 497 3.03 18.62 3.43
N ASN A 498 2.69 17.53 2.76
CA ASN A 498 2.27 16.27 3.37
C ASN A 498 3.14 15.11 2.86
N ALA A 499 3.84 14.43 3.77
CA ALA A 499 4.64 13.23 3.50
C ALA A 499 3.78 11.97 3.25
N GLY A 500 2.50 12.00 3.64
CA GLY A 500 1.51 10.95 3.37
C GLY A 500 1.77 9.64 4.10
N LEU A 501 2.49 8.73 3.43
CA LEU A 501 2.96 7.44 3.94
C LEU A 501 4.48 7.43 4.20
N SER A 502 5.20 8.43 3.69
CA SER A 502 6.66 8.49 3.75
C SER A 502 7.14 9.03 5.09
N LEU A 503 8.40 8.74 5.40
CA LEU A 503 9.10 9.24 6.58
C LEU A 503 10.09 10.35 6.23
N ASP A 504 9.86 11.06 5.12
CA ASP A 504 10.70 12.17 4.64
C ASP A 504 10.64 13.41 5.55
N GLY A 505 9.59 13.55 6.36
CA GLY A 505 9.46 14.68 7.26
C GLY A 505 10.58 14.73 8.32
N PRO A 506 10.98 15.93 8.79
CA PRO A 506 11.98 16.09 9.85
C PRO A 506 11.60 15.26 11.07
N ARG A 507 12.60 14.63 11.68
CA ARG A 507 12.45 13.66 12.76
C ARG A 507 13.00 14.17 14.08
N LEU A 508 12.30 13.89 15.17
CA LEU A 508 12.75 14.03 16.55
C LEU A 508 12.99 12.64 17.14
N ASP A 509 14.10 12.50 17.87
CA ASP A 509 14.55 11.26 18.50
C ASP A 509 14.60 11.41 20.01
N TYR A 510 14.10 10.42 20.74
CA TYR A 510 14.06 10.39 22.19
C TYR A 510 14.61 9.05 22.69
N ASP A 511 15.87 9.02 23.14
CA ASP A 511 16.46 7.81 23.71
C ASP A 511 15.88 7.54 25.10
N ILE A 512 15.42 6.31 25.32
CA ILE A 512 14.75 5.85 26.54
C ILE A 512 15.43 4.57 27.03
N GLU A 513 15.86 4.54 28.28
CA GLU A 513 16.36 3.34 28.97
C GLU A 513 15.18 2.60 29.62
N PHE A 514 14.71 1.55 28.95
CA PHE A 514 13.61 0.69 29.40
C PHE A 514 14.10 -0.37 30.39
N SER A 515 13.40 -0.52 31.52
CA SER A 515 13.78 -1.50 32.56
C SER A 515 13.37 -2.94 32.24
N SER A 516 12.39 -3.11 31.34
CA SER A 516 11.92 -4.40 30.84
C SER A 516 11.27 -4.28 29.46
N ALA A 517 11.33 -5.37 28.69
CA ALA A 517 10.55 -5.56 27.47
C ALA A 517 9.03 -5.45 27.73
N GLY A 518 8.26 -5.03 26.73
CA GLY A 518 6.80 -4.97 26.78
C GLY A 518 6.19 -3.98 25.78
N THR A 519 4.86 -4.03 25.65
CA THR A 519 4.10 -3.11 24.80
C THR A 519 3.71 -1.85 25.58
N TYR A 520 4.00 -0.68 25.01
CA TYR A 520 3.64 0.62 25.56
C TYR A 520 2.65 1.32 24.64
N ARG A 521 1.55 1.85 25.20
CA ARG A 521 0.62 2.74 24.49
C ARG A 521 1.26 4.13 24.38
N VAL A 522 1.19 4.70 23.19
CA VAL A 522 1.75 6.00 22.82
C VAL A 522 0.67 7.06 22.97
N PHE A 523 0.96 8.09 23.75
CA PHE A 523 0.13 9.30 23.83
C PHE A 523 0.96 10.49 23.41
N VAL A 524 0.43 11.34 22.52
CA VAL A 524 1.02 12.63 22.17
C VAL A 524 0.06 13.75 22.56
N ARG A 525 0.60 14.83 23.13
CA ARG A 525 -0.10 16.11 23.27
C ARG A 525 0.19 16.91 22.02
N THR A 526 -0.80 17.04 21.16
CA THR A 526 -0.69 17.64 19.83
C THR A 526 -1.63 18.83 19.70
N TRP A 527 -1.31 19.74 18.78
CA TRP A 527 -2.21 20.77 18.29
C TRP A 527 -2.06 20.83 16.77
N GLY A 528 -3.06 20.31 16.05
CA GLY A 528 -3.22 20.50 14.62
C GLY A 528 -4.09 21.72 14.30
N PRO A 529 -3.55 22.83 13.75
CA PRO A 529 -4.33 24.05 13.54
C PRO A 529 -5.44 23.91 12.48
N ASN A 530 -5.29 22.96 11.55
CA ASN A 530 -6.20 22.65 10.45
C ASN A 530 -5.89 21.23 9.91
N GLY A 531 -6.79 20.65 9.10
CA GLY A 531 -6.68 19.27 8.58
C GLY A 531 -5.66 19.02 7.46
N SER A 532 -4.78 19.98 7.19
CA SER A 532 -3.57 19.82 6.37
C SER A 532 -2.29 20.04 7.19
N SER A 533 -2.42 20.17 8.51
CA SER A 533 -1.37 20.55 9.46
C SER A 533 -1.58 19.89 10.83
N ASP A 534 -2.15 18.67 10.88
CA ASP A 534 -2.60 18.06 12.14
C ASP A 534 -1.98 16.73 12.53
N SER A 535 -1.19 16.11 11.65
CA SER A 535 -0.67 14.76 11.87
C SER A 535 0.86 14.61 11.80
N MET A 536 1.33 13.62 12.55
CA MET A 536 2.74 13.20 12.61
C MET A 536 2.81 11.67 12.59
N HIS A 537 3.94 11.09 12.20
CA HIS A 537 4.18 9.65 12.40
C HIS A 537 5.00 9.41 13.66
N VAL A 538 4.75 8.29 14.34
CA VAL A 538 5.49 7.88 15.54
C VAL A 538 5.98 6.44 15.42
N GLY A 539 7.04 6.10 16.16
CA GLY A 539 7.71 4.82 16.02
C GLY A 539 8.78 4.54 17.07
N LEU A 540 9.44 3.39 16.93
CA LEU A 540 10.53 2.94 17.80
C LEU A 540 11.67 2.37 16.96
N ASN A 541 12.91 2.73 17.31
CA ASN A 541 14.16 2.30 16.67
C ASN A 541 14.19 2.54 15.14
N GLY A 542 13.58 3.64 14.68
CA GLY A 542 13.50 4.01 13.27
C GLY A 542 12.30 3.42 12.51
N SER A 543 11.55 2.49 13.10
CA SER A 543 10.34 1.90 12.49
C SER A 543 9.08 2.63 12.95
N ALA A 544 8.34 3.23 12.02
CA ALA A 544 7.08 3.90 12.30
C ALA A 544 5.93 2.90 12.43
N VAL A 545 5.08 3.07 13.46
CA VAL A 545 3.92 2.21 13.72
C VAL A 545 2.61 2.78 13.15
N THR A 546 2.63 4.05 12.73
CA THR A 546 1.44 4.76 12.21
C THR A 546 1.39 4.86 10.70
N ASN A 547 2.52 4.79 9.99
CA ASN A 547 2.58 5.18 8.58
C ASN A 547 1.84 4.22 7.64
N GLY A 548 1.82 2.91 7.93
CA GLY A 548 1.06 1.93 7.13
C GLY A 548 -0.46 2.13 7.07
N SER A 549 -1.00 3.15 7.75
CA SER A 549 -2.43 3.45 7.81
C SER A 549 -2.93 4.50 6.79
N GLY A 550 -2.05 5.20 6.08
CA GLY A 550 -2.40 6.38 5.27
C GLY A 550 -2.44 7.70 6.05
N PHE A 551 -2.46 7.63 7.38
CA PHE A 551 -2.64 8.76 8.30
C PHE A 551 -1.54 8.80 9.37
N GLY A 552 -1.44 9.92 10.10
CA GLY A 552 -0.55 10.07 11.25
C GLY A 552 -1.32 10.16 12.56
N ILE A 553 -0.66 9.91 13.69
CA ILE A 553 -1.21 10.27 15.00
C ILE A 553 -1.33 11.81 15.04
N GLY A 554 -2.50 12.32 15.39
CA GLY A 554 -2.83 13.72 15.10
C GLY A 554 -4.27 14.08 15.41
N ALA A 555 -4.55 15.39 15.42
CA ALA A 555 -5.92 15.88 15.55
C ALA A 555 -6.03 17.37 15.17
N THR A 556 -6.91 17.67 14.20
CA THR A 556 -7.42 19.02 13.97
C THR A 556 -8.14 19.50 15.22
N SER A 557 -7.47 20.34 16.00
CA SER A 557 -7.87 20.76 17.33
C SER A 557 -7.55 22.24 17.48
N GLY A 558 -8.48 23.04 18.00
CA GLY A 558 -8.26 24.48 18.20
C GLY A 558 -7.30 24.85 19.34
N GLY A 559 -6.40 23.93 19.73
CA GLY A 559 -5.51 23.98 20.88
C GLY A 559 -5.10 22.57 21.34
N TRP A 560 -4.22 22.49 22.33
CA TRP A 560 -3.60 21.25 22.79
C TRP A 560 -4.57 20.15 23.27
N VAL A 561 -4.49 18.96 22.67
CA VAL A 561 -5.25 17.75 23.03
C VAL A 561 -4.34 16.54 23.18
N TRP A 562 -4.73 15.57 24.01
CA TRP A 562 -4.08 14.26 24.08
C TRP A 562 -4.72 13.30 23.07
N ILE A 563 -3.89 12.66 22.25
CA ILE A 563 -4.27 11.70 21.22
C ILE A 563 -3.41 10.43 21.36
N ASP A 564 -4.02 9.30 21.10
CA ASP A 564 -3.44 7.95 21.15
C ASP A 564 -4.02 7.00 20.09
N ASP A 565 -4.73 7.55 19.09
CA ASP A 565 -5.30 6.87 17.94
C ASP A 565 -4.82 7.51 16.62
N VAL A 566 -5.05 6.83 15.51
CA VAL A 566 -4.87 7.37 14.16
C VAL A 566 -6.25 7.54 13.52
N ALA A 567 -6.83 8.73 13.69
CA ALA A 567 -8.10 9.10 13.08
C ALA A 567 -8.05 8.91 11.55
N GLY A 568 -9.01 8.17 11.00
CA GLY A 568 -9.05 7.77 9.59
C GLY A 568 -8.19 6.55 9.23
N GLY A 569 -7.14 6.24 9.99
CA GLY A 569 -6.20 5.14 9.72
C GLY A 569 -6.51 3.79 10.38
N GLY A 570 -7.59 3.69 11.15
CA GLY A 570 -8.05 2.42 11.74
C GLY A 570 -7.25 1.89 12.95
N ILE A 571 -6.23 2.62 13.41
CA ILE A 571 -5.48 2.29 14.63
C ILE A 571 -6.15 2.98 15.82
N SER A 572 -6.91 2.25 16.62
CA SER A 572 -7.61 2.82 17.80
C SER A 572 -6.72 3.03 19.03
N ASP A 573 -5.62 2.27 19.10
CA ASP A 573 -4.66 2.29 20.20
C ASP A 573 -3.23 2.25 19.60
N VAL A 574 -2.56 3.39 19.46
CA VAL A 574 -1.17 3.43 18.97
C VAL A 574 -0.25 2.83 20.03
N THR A 575 0.52 1.82 19.65
CA THR A 575 1.44 1.11 20.56
C THR A 575 2.80 0.90 19.92
N VAL A 576 3.84 0.86 20.77
CA VAL A 576 5.19 0.43 20.40
C VAL A 576 5.59 -0.79 21.22
N ASN A 577 6.25 -1.76 20.58
CA ASN A 577 6.74 -2.97 21.25
C ASN A 577 8.22 -2.83 21.58
N VAL A 578 8.56 -2.84 22.87
CA VAL A 578 9.94 -2.78 23.36
C VAL A 578 10.46 -4.23 23.51
N PRO A 579 11.42 -4.68 22.67
CA PRO A 579 11.78 -6.10 22.60
C PRO A 579 12.66 -6.57 23.77
N SER A 580 13.40 -5.67 24.41
CA SER A 580 14.35 -5.98 25.48
C SER A 580 14.45 -4.85 26.50
N ALA A 581 15.03 -5.14 27.67
CA ALA A 581 15.50 -4.09 28.56
C ALA A 581 16.77 -3.45 27.96
N GLY A 582 16.89 -2.13 28.02
CA GLY A 582 18.00 -1.39 27.41
C GLY A 582 17.57 -0.05 26.83
N VAL A 583 18.50 0.63 26.15
CA VAL A 583 18.22 1.90 25.47
C VAL A 583 17.57 1.63 24.11
N HIS A 584 16.41 2.25 23.88
CA HIS A 584 15.69 2.28 22.61
C HIS A 584 15.33 3.73 22.27
N THR A 585 15.25 4.05 20.99
CA THR A 585 14.95 5.42 20.54
C THR A 585 13.50 5.49 20.10
N PHE A 586 12.67 6.30 20.76
CA PHE A 586 11.35 6.67 20.25
C PHE A 586 11.49 7.79 19.22
N ASN A 587 10.74 7.70 18.12
CA ASN A 587 10.87 8.62 16.98
C ASN A 587 9.54 9.30 16.68
N VAL A 588 9.60 10.58 16.33
CA VAL A 588 8.48 11.34 15.79
C VAL A 588 8.90 12.00 14.49
N TRP A 589 8.19 11.72 13.39
CA TRP A 589 8.38 12.39 12.09
C TRP A 589 7.20 13.32 11.85
N MET A 590 7.44 14.51 11.31
CA MET A 590 6.33 15.27 10.74
C MET A 590 5.71 14.49 9.56
N ARG A 591 4.38 14.39 9.53
CA ARG A 591 3.63 13.96 8.33
C ARG A 591 3.13 15.19 7.58
N GLU A 592 2.57 16.17 8.28
CA GLU A 592 2.12 17.44 7.70
C GLU A 592 2.83 18.64 8.34
N ASP A 593 3.26 19.60 7.53
CA ASP A 593 3.81 20.86 8.04
C ASP A 593 2.71 21.71 8.73
N GLY A 594 3.13 22.52 9.72
CA GLY A 594 2.25 23.24 10.63
C GLY A 594 1.75 22.43 11.85
N VAL A 595 1.96 21.11 11.90
CA VAL A 595 1.62 20.30 13.09
C VAL A 595 2.47 20.69 14.29
N ARG A 596 1.88 20.66 15.49
CA ARG A 596 2.53 21.02 16.75
C ARG A 596 2.51 19.89 17.76
N LEU A 597 3.66 19.68 18.42
CA LEU A 597 3.87 18.66 19.44
C LEU A 597 4.32 19.33 20.75
N ASP A 598 3.75 18.91 21.87
CA ASP A 598 4.01 19.45 23.21
C ASP A 598 4.64 18.43 24.15
N LYS A 599 4.07 17.23 24.24
CA LYS A 599 4.53 16.19 25.17
C LYS A 599 4.24 14.79 24.66
N ILE A 600 5.09 13.84 25.01
CA ILE A 600 4.91 12.41 24.74
C ILE A 600 4.84 11.65 26.06
N VAL A 601 3.92 10.70 26.16
CA VAL A 601 3.86 9.71 27.25
C VAL A 601 3.79 8.32 26.64
N LEU A 602 4.71 7.44 27.03
CA LEU A 602 4.60 6.00 26.76
C LEU A 602 4.24 5.30 28.06
N ASN A 603 3.17 4.50 28.08
CA ASN A 603 2.85 3.71 29.28
C ASN A 603 2.19 2.35 29.00
N THR A 604 2.45 1.36 29.87
CA THR A 604 1.90 0.00 29.78
C THR A 604 0.50 -0.14 30.38
N SER A 605 0.04 0.87 31.12
CA SER A 605 -1.27 0.85 31.79
C SER A 605 -2.44 1.20 30.88
N GLY A 606 -2.17 1.79 29.72
CA GLY A 606 -3.16 2.35 28.81
C GLY A 606 -3.88 3.60 29.35
N ALA A 607 -3.41 4.20 30.45
CA ALA A 607 -4.08 5.34 31.07
C ALA A 607 -3.79 6.64 30.31
N THR A 608 -4.85 7.27 29.78
CA THR A 608 -4.79 8.57 29.10
C THR A 608 -4.34 9.68 30.05
N PRO A 609 -3.29 10.45 29.71
CA PRO A 609 -2.91 11.65 30.44
C PRO A 609 -4.04 12.71 30.46
N THR A 610 -3.98 13.66 31.39
CA THR A 610 -4.94 14.77 31.48
C THR A 610 -4.22 16.10 31.72
N GLY A 611 -4.80 17.20 31.25
CA GLY A 611 -4.15 18.52 31.31
C GLY A 611 -2.83 18.56 30.55
N GLU A 612 -1.79 19.13 31.15
CA GLU A 612 -0.40 19.16 30.65
C GLU A 612 0.33 17.81 30.81
N GLY A 613 -0.35 16.76 31.29
CA GLY A 613 0.23 15.44 31.57
C GLY A 613 1.08 15.39 32.85
N PRO A 614 1.78 14.26 33.10
CA PRO A 614 2.71 14.16 34.22
C PRO A 614 3.97 15.01 33.99
N ALA A 615 4.81 15.11 35.03
CA ALA A 615 6.15 15.68 34.89
C ALA A 615 7.05 14.76 34.04
N GLU A 616 8.02 15.36 33.33
CA GLU A 616 9.05 14.66 32.57
C GLU A 616 9.83 13.62 33.41
N SER A 617 10.22 12.50 32.78
CA SER A 617 11.04 11.45 33.40
C SER A 617 12.45 11.93 33.75
N ASP A 618 12.99 11.42 34.86
CA ASP A 618 14.43 11.51 35.16
C ASP A 618 15.29 10.99 33.99
N ARG A 619 16.50 11.52 33.81
CA ARG A 619 17.41 11.14 32.72
C ARG A 619 18.72 10.56 33.25
N SER A 620 19.28 9.59 32.54
CA SER A 620 20.57 8.98 32.88
C SER A 620 21.68 10.04 32.93
N GLY A 621 22.50 10.02 33.99
CA GLY A 621 23.54 11.04 34.21
C GLY A 621 23.06 12.38 34.81
N GLY A 622 21.76 12.56 35.05
CA GLY A 622 21.24 13.72 35.80
C GLY A 622 21.80 13.77 37.23
N ASN A 623 22.37 14.91 37.64
CA ASN A 623 22.99 15.05 38.95
C ASN A 623 21.93 15.05 40.08
N SER A 624 21.72 13.88 40.69
CA SER A 624 20.69 13.62 41.70
C SER A 624 20.79 14.57 42.91
N SER A 625 20.01 15.66 42.86
CA SER A 625 19.85 16.58 43.99
C SER A 625 18.68 16.09 44.84
N SER A 626 18.99 15.18 45.76
CA SER A 626 17.98 14.52 46.59
C SER A 626 17.33 15.49 47.58
N SER A 627 16.01 15.65 47.47
CA SER A 627 15.18 16.26 48.53
C SER A 627 13.87 15.48 48.70
N SER A 628 13.94 14.44 49.53
CA SER A 628 12.79 13.66 50.00
C SER A 628 11.97 14.44 51.05
N SER A 629 10.67 14.60 50.84
CA SER A 629 9.73 14.95 51.93
C SER A 629 8.27 14.57 51.65
N SER A 630 7.93 13.36 52.09
CA SER A 630 6.68 12.97 52.77
C SER A 630 5.50 13.97 52.85
N SER A 631 4.37 13.55 52.29
CA SER A 631 3.00 13.60 52.86
C SER A 631 2.60 14.73 53.84
N SER A 632 1.60 15.53 53.45
CA SER A 632 0.48 15.87 54.35
C SER A 632 -0.72 16.45 53.61
N SER A 633 -1.92 15.99 53.96
CA SER A 633 -3.19 16.56 53.55
C SER A 633 -3.53 17.84 54.33
N SER A 634 -4.11 18.84 53.67
CA SER A 634 -4.91 19.87 54.35
C SER A 634 -5.87 20.58 53.40
N SER A 635 -7.10 20.76 53.89
CA SER A 635 -8.24 21.35 53.17
C SER A 635 -8.45 22.83 53.51
N SER A 636 -8.69 23.67 52.49
CA SER A 636 -9.50 24.90 52.57
C SER A 636 -9.65 25.47 51.15
N SER A 637 -10.82 25.49 50.49
CA SER A 637 -12.11 26.13 50.79
C SER A 637 -12.13 27.66 50.63
N SER A 638 -13.12 28.14 49.86
CA SER A 638 -13.55 29.54 49.64
C SER A 638 -12.65 30.42 48.74
N SER A 639 -13.17 31.34 47.90
CA SER A 639 -14.49 31.52 47.26
C SER A 639 -14.45 32.79 46.38
N SER A 640 -15.36 32.91 45.39
CA SER A 640 -15.81 34.19 44.75
C SER A 640 -14.75 35.03 43.99
N SER A 641 -15.06 35.79 42.92
CA SER A 641 -16.29 35.93 42.11
C SER A 641 -16.02 36.79 40.86
N SER A 642 -16.63 36.42 39.73
CA SER A 642 -17.16 37.24 38.61
C SER A 642 -16.78 38.72 38.45
N SER A 643 -16.37 39.12 37.23
CA SER A 643 -16.83 40.26 36.37
C SER A 643 -15.69 40.68 35.42
N SER A 644 -15.79 40.61 34.08
CA SER A 644 -16.54 41.49 33.15
C SER A 644 -16.16 42.98 33.30
N SER A 645 -15.80 43.76 32.27
CA SER A 645 -16.02 43.61 30.83
C SER A 645 -15.31 44.70 29.99
N SER A 646 -15.10 44.43 28.69
CA SER A 646 -15.24 45.36 27.53
C SER A 646 -14.58 46.77 27.52
N SER A 647 -13.79 47.06 26.48
CA SER A 647 -13.95 48.16 25.47
C SER A 647 -12.58 48.43 24.78
N SER A 648 -12.34 48.32 23.46
CA SER A 648 -13.04 48.71 22.21
C SER A 648 -12.68 50.10 21.66
N SER A 649 -12.00 50.16 20.50
CA SER A 649 -12.00 51.21 19.45
C SER A 649 -10.76 51.00 18.56
N SER A 650 -10.89 50.50 17.31
CA SER A 650 -11.16 51.24 16.06
C SER A 650 -10.04 52.24 15.67
N SER A 651 -9.61 52.40 14.41
CA SER A 651 -10.43 52.48 13.18
C SER A 651 -9.58 52.35 11.89
N SER A 652 -10.15 51.76 10.82
CA SER A 652 -10.30 52.24 9.40
C SER A 652 -9.12 52.92 8.63
N SER A 653 -8.93 52.88 7.30
CA SER A 653 -9.75 52.52 6.10
C SER A 653 -8.78 52.34 4.87
N SER A 654 -9.13 51.99 3.61
CA SER A 654 -10.38 51.61 2.90
C SER A 654 -10.07 50.99 1.50
N SER A 655 -11.01 50.15 1.05
CA SER A 655 -11.34 49.61 -0.30
C SER A 655 -10.94 50.31 -1.63
N SER A 656 -10.87 49.48 -2.69
CA SER A 656 -11.40 49.75 -4.04
C SER A 656 -11.72 48.43 -4.77
N SER A 657 -12.83 48.38 -5.49
CA SER A 657 -13.38 47.18 -6.16
C SER A 657 -13.78 47.47 -7.61
N SER A 658 -13.94 46.43 -8.44
CA SER A 658 -14.68 46.53 -9.71
C SER A 658 -15.15 45.17 -10.22
N SER A 659 -16.46 45.04 -10.42
CA SER A 659 -17.16 43.91 -11.07
C SER A 659 -18.08 44.45 -12.16
N SER A 660 -18.42 43.64 -13.18
CA SER A 660 -19.63 43.84 -14.00
C SER A 660 -19.95 42.63 -14.89
N SER A 661 -21.18 42.14 -14.80
CA SER A 661 -21.79 41.06 -15.56
C SER A 661 -22.76 41.58 -16.65
N SER A 662 -23.39 40.70 -17.44
CA SER A 662 -24.47 41.07 -18.37
C SER A 662 -25.68 40.13 -18.37
N SER A 663 -26.72 40.60 -17.67
CA SER A 663 -28.12 40.17 -17.50
C SER A 663 -28.89 39.39 -18.60
N SER A 664 -29.89 38.60 -18.17
CA SER A 664 -31.32 38.95 -18.39
C SER A 664 -32.37 38.20 -17.53
N GLY A 665 -32.95 38.88 -16.53
CA GLY A 665 -34.40 38.86 -16.21
C GLY A 665 -35.05 37.67 -15.48
N GLY A 666 -35.11 37.73 -14.15
CA GLY A 666 -36.11 37.01 -13.34
C GLY A 666 -35.64 36.65 -11.94
N GLY A 667 -36.07 37.41 -10.92
CA GLY A 667 -35.52 37.31 -9.56
C GLY A 667 -34.08 37.83 -9.47
N SER A 668 -33.71 38.45 -8.35
CA SER A 668 -32.30 38.51 -7.98
C SER A 668 -32.00 37.26 -7.18
N VAL A 669 -31.15 36.37 -7.72
CA VAL A 669 -30.60 35.25 -6.98
C VAL A 669 -29.93 35.83 -5.74
N GLN A 670 -30.51 35.53 -4.57
CA GLN A 670 -30.12 36.16 -3.31
C GLN A 670 -29.07 35.31 -2.59
N TRP A 671 -29.08 34.00 -2.86
CA TRP A 671 -28.15 33.01 -2.35
C TRP A 671 -28.07 31.88 -3.37
N LEU A 672 -26.85 31.41 -3.66
CA LEU A 672 -26.56 30.42 -4.69
C LEU A 672 -25.32 29.61 -4.26
N GLU A 673 -25.50 28.31 -4.08
CA GLU A 673 -24.41 27.37 -3.85
C GLU A 673 -24.22 26.50 -5.10
N GLU A 674 -23.07 26.66 -5.76
CA GLU A 674 -22.60 25.91 -6.93
C GLU A 674 -21.42 24.97 -6.57
N PHE A 675 -21.08 24.84 -5.28
CA PHE A 675 -20.00 24.01 -4.76
C PHE A 675 -18.65 24.20 -5.47
N ASP A 676 -18.29 25.44 -5.83
CA ASP A 676 -16.97 25.86 -6.32
C ASP A 676 -15.94 25.86 -5.17
N LEU A 677 -15.79 24.67 -4.57
CA LEU A 677 -15.07 24.37 -3.36
C LEU A 677 -14.22 23.11 -3.60
N PRO A 678 -13.07 22.93 -2.92
CA PRO A 678 -12.22 21.75 -3.11
C PRO A 678 -12.96 20.43 -2.81
N ASN A 679 -12.60 19.38 -3.55
CA ASN A 679 -13.06 18.02 -3.24
C ASN A 679 -12.73 17.66 -1.78
N GLY A 680 -13.65 16.98 -1.10
CA GLY A 680 -13.56 16.68 0.33
C GLY A 680 -14.13 17.75 1.28
N THR A 681 -14.61 18.89 0.78
CA THR A 681 -15.23 19.92 1.63
C THR A 681 -16.53 19.41 2.28
N THR A 682 -16.61 19.42 3.62
CA THR A 682 -17.76 18.91 4.41
C THR A 682 -18.52 19.99 5.18
N ALA A 683 -18.06 21.24 5.17
CA ALA A 683 -18.78 22.42 5.63
C ALA A 683 -18.21 23.66 4.92
N ASP A 684 -19.03 24.70 4.75
CA ASP A 684 -18.59 26.02 4.29
C ASP A 684 -18.96 27.12 5.30
N THR A 685 -18.11 28.14 5.38
CA THR A 685 -18.30 29.34 6.20
C THR A 685 -18.17 30.64 5.38
N GLY A 686 -18.21 30.55 4.05
CA GLY A 686 -18.13 31.66 3.12
C GLY A 686 -19.44 32.44 2.97
N ASP A 687 -19.58 33.13 1.84
CA ASP A 687 -20.76 33.95 1.53
C ASP A 687 -22.04 33.11 1.29
N THR A 688 -21.91 31.78 1.16
CA THR A 688 -23.01 30.80 1.06
C THR A 688 -22.88 29.68 2.10
N ALA A 689 -22.53 30.02 3.34
CA ALA A 689 -22.21 29.07 4.40
C ALA A 689 -23.23 27.92 4.59
N TRP A 690 -22.71 26.71 4.86
CA TRP A 690 -23.50 25.49 5.10
C TRP A 690 -22.72 24.50 5.97
N SER A 691 -23.42 23.51 6.51
CA SER A 691 -22.86 22.52 7.44
C SER A 691 -23.41 21.12 7.18
N THR A 692 -22.68 20.11 7.62
CA THR A 692 -23.14 18.71 7.56
C THR A 692 -23.21 18.07 8.94
N ALA A 693 -24.06 17.04 9.05
CA ALA A 693 -24.16 16.16 10.19
C ALA A 693 -24.41 14.74 9.69
N ALA A 694 -23.37 13.91 9.71
CA ALA A 694 -23.44 12.48 9.45
C ALA A 694 -22.83 11.71 10.64
N PRO A 695 -23.36 10.53 11.02
CA PRO A 695 -22.70 9.65 11.97
C PRO A 695 -21.31 9.24 11.43
N GLY A 696 -20.26 9.72 12.09
CA GLY A 696 -18.88 9.56 11.60
C GLY A 696 -18.47 8.09 11.43
N GLY A 697 -17.94 7.75 10.26
CA GLY A 697 -17.37 6.43 9.96
C GLY A 697 -18.25 5.45 9.18
N GLN A 698 -19.38 5.89 8.60
CA GLN A 698 -20.15 5.05 7.66
C GLN A 698 -20.03 5.54 6.21
N PHE A 699 -20.49 6.75 5.90
CA PHE A 699 -20.30 7.35 4.56
C PHE A 699 -18.83 7.30 4.12
N THR A 700 -18.56 6.61 3.00
CA THR A 700 -17.26 6.64 2.31
C THR A 700 -17.05 7.98 1.58
N LEU A 701 -18.14 8.67 1.23
CA LEU A 701 -18.15 10.04 0.74
C LEU A 701 -19.39 10.75 1.26
N PHE A 702 -19.23 11.96 1.81
CA PHE A 702 -20.32 12.88 2.16
C PHE A 702 -19.78 14.31 2.13
N ALA A 703 -19.35 14.75 0.94
CA ALA A 703 -18.56 15.96 0.75
C ALA A 703 -18.75 16.54 -0.66
N VAL A 704 -18.20 17.73 -0.90
CA VAL A 704 -18.01 18.24 -2.27
C VAL A 704 -17.09 17.31 -3.05
N GLU A 705 -17.44 16.98 -4.29
CA GLU A 705 -16.66 16.13 -5.19
C GLU A 705 -16.94 16.52 -6.65
N ASN A 706 -15.94 17.13 -7.30
CA ASN A 706 -15.99 17.62 -8.69
C ASN A 706 -17.07 18.70 -8.94
N GLY A 707 -17.12 19.72 -8.07
CA GLY A 707 -17.98 20.91 -8.25
C GLY A 707 -19.46 20.67 -7.94
N ARG A 708 -19.76 19.75 -7.02
CA ARG A 708 -21.11 19.40 -6.53
C ARG A 708 -20.98 18.64 -5.22
N PHE A 709 -22.03 18.57 -4.41
CA PHE A 709 -22.02 17.70 -3.24
C PHE A 709 -22.35 16.25 -3.63
N ALA A 710 -21.67 15.28 -3.01
CA ALA A 710 -21.75 13.85 -3.34
C ALA A 710 -21.84 12.97 -2.08
N THR A 711 -22.53 11.83 -2.20
CA THR A 711 -22.68 10.85 -1.11
C THR A 711 -22.41 9.42 -1.59
N THR A 712 -21.85 8.54 -0.74
CA THR A 712 -21.82 7.07 -0.94
C THR A 712 -21.59 6.30 0.37
N ALA A 713 -22.07 5.05 0.43
CA ALA A 713 -21.90 4.10 1.54
C ALA A 713 -22.41 4.56 2.93
N GLY A 714 -23.49 5.35 2.99
CA GLY A 714 -23.87 6.06 4.20
C GLY A 714 -24.24 5.25 5.44
N GLY A 715 -24.85 4.07 5.29
CA GLY A 715 -25.34 3.20 6.38
C GLY A 715 -26.39 3.82 7.33
N SER A 716 -26.62 5.13 7.22
CA SER A 716 -27.36 5.99 8.13
C SER A 716 -27.77 7.28 7.41
N GLU A 717 -28.66 8.09 8.01
CA GLU A 717 -29.07 9.37 7.42
C GLU A 717 -27.99 10.44 7.64
N GLY A 718 -27.38 10.91 6.56
CA GLY A 718 -26.53 12.10 6.52
C GLY A 718 -27.36 13.34 6.21
N VAL A 719 -27.02 14.47 6.84
CA VAL A 719 -27.74 15.73 6.70
C VAL A 719 -26.79 16.83 6.23
N TRP A 720 -27.21 17.61 5.24
CA TRP A 720 -26.59 18.85 4.81
C TRP A 720 -27.56 20.01 5.09
N THR A 721 -27.09 21.16 5.54
CA THR A 721 -27.93 22.29 6.00
C THR A 721 -27.28 23.63 5.70
N SER A 722 -27.99 24.48 4.94
CA SER A 722 -27.56 25.86 4.68
C SER A 722 -27.61 26.74 5.93
N GLU A 723 -26.93 27.88 5.89
CA GLU A 723 -27.19 28.99 6.81
C GLU A 723 -28.65 29.49 6.75
N SER A 724 -29.00 30.39 7.66
CA SER A 724 -30.31 31.05 7.69
C SER A 724 -30.35 32.23 6.71
N ILE A 725 -30.89 31.97 5.52
CA ILE A 725 -30.93 32.90 4.39
C ILE A 725 -32.12 33.83 4.57
N ALA A 726 -31.89 35.12 4.75
CA ALA A 726 -32.97 36.12 4.84
C ALA A 726 -33.81 36.13 3.56
N ILE A 727 -35.14 36.24 3.66
CA ILE A 727 -36.04 36.29 2.49
C ILE A 727 -37.13 37.36 2.64
N GLY A 728 -37.67 37.82 1.51
CA GLY A 728 -38.83 38.69 1.46
C GLY A 728 -40.16 37.94 1.55
N SER A 729 -41.26 38.66 1.30
CA SER A 729 -42.62 38.13 1.40
C SER A 729 -43.02 37.10 0.33
N ASN A 730 -42.14 36.78 -0.62
CA ASN A 730 -42.36 35.75 -1.64
C ASN A 730 -41.02 35.26 -2.22
N ALA A 731 -40.57 34.09 -1.77
CA ALA A 731 -39.37 33.44 -2.22
C ALA A 731 -39.62 32.07 -2.88
N THR A 732 -38.61 31.62 -3.62
CA THR A 732 -38.51 30.29 -4.23
C THR A 732 -37.18 29.67 -3.81
N VAL A 733 -37.21 28.42 -3.39
CA VAL A 733 -36.02 27.58 -3.19
C VAL A 733 -35.97 26.54 -4.31
N SER A 734 -34.78 26.28 -4.85
CA SER A 734 -34.52 25.15 -5.75
C SER A 734 -33.21 24.45 -5.40
N ALA A 735 -33.08 23.19 -5.82
CA ALA A 735 -31.83 22.45 -5.87
C ALA A 735 -31.87 21.48 -7.06
N ASP A 736 -30.74 21.24 -7.72
CA ASP A 736 -30.60 20.14 -8.65
C ASP A 736 -30.19 18.88 -7.88
N ILE A 737 -30.82 17.75 -8.18
CA ILE A 737 -30.51 16.43 -7.60
C ILE A 737 -30.23 15.41 -8.69
N GLN A 738 -29.27 14.51 -8.47
CA GLN A 738 -28.89 13.44 -9.39
C GLN A 738 -28.56 12.15 -8.63
N SER A 739 -28.56 11.00 -9.30
CA SER A 739 -27.95 9.77 -8.80
C SER A 739 -26.99 9.09 -9.79
N ALA A 740 -26.16 8.17 -9.29
CA ALA A 740 -25.47 7.17 -10.12
C ALA A 740 -26.01 5.75 -9.83
N GLN A 741 -25.61 4.78 -10.65
CA GLN A 741 -26.13 3.41 -10.54
C GLN A 741 -25.71 2.73 -9.24
N GLY A 742 -26.66 2.06 -8.58
CA GLY A 742 -26.41 1.22 -7.41
C GLY A 742 -27.56 1.20 -6.40
N LEU A 743 -28.37 2.25 -6.39
CA LEU A 743 -29.31 2.55 -5.30
C LEU A 743 -30.39 1.47 -5.04
N GLU A 744 -30.65 1.25 -3.76
CA GLU A 744 -31.54 0.24 -3.22
C GLU A 744 -32.89 0.86 -2.79
N PRO A 745 -34.01 0.09 -2.73
CA PRO A 745 -35.35 0.64 -2.49
C PRO A 745 -35.54 1.42 -1.17
N ASN A 746 -34.62 1.30 -0.21
CA ASN A 746 -34.63 2.01 1.07
C ASN A 746 -33.81 3.31 1.07
N ASP A 747 -32.95 3.51 0.07
CA ASP A 747 -32.17 4.73 -0.10
C ASP A 747 -33.07 5.90 -0.45
N TYR A 748 -32.62 7.10 -0.10
CA TYR A 748 -33.31 8.33 -0.50
C TYR A 748 -32.40 9.56 -0.49
N VAL A 749 -32.81 10.56 -1.26
CA VAL A 749 -32.48 11.96 -1.06
C VAL A 749 -33.76 12.77 -0.88
N ARG A 750 -33.79 13.63 0.14
CA ARG A 750 -34.94 14.46 0.52
C ARG A 750 -34.49 15.90 0.69
N VAL A 751 -35.15 16.81 -0.01
CA VAL A 751 -34.93 18.25 0.11
C VAL A 751 -36.06 18.86 0.93
N TYR A 752 -35.70 19.65 1.94
CA TYR A 752 -36.60 20.34 2.86
C TYR A 752 -36.27 21.82 2.95
N VAL A 753 -37.23 22.61 3.42
CA VAL A 753 -36.99 23.98 3.92
C VAL A 753 -37.51 24.17 5.33
N SER A 754 -36.80 24.96 6.15
CA SER A 754 -37.32 25.51 7.41
C SER A 754 -37.50 27.02 7.25
N ILE A 755 -38.71 27.53 7.48
CA ILE A 755 -39.04 28.95 7.35
C ILE A 755 -39.09 29.56 8.77
N ASP A 756 -38.34 30.65 9.00
CA ASP A 756 -38.27 31.36 10.29
C ASP A 756 -37.93 30.46 11.50
N GLY A 757 -37.12 29.42 11.28
CA GLY A 757 -36.78 28.40 12.29
C GLY A 757 -37.94 27.49 12.68
N GLY A 758 -38.99 27.45 11.86
CA GLY A 758 -40.15 26.57 12.02
C GLY A 758 -39.89 25.11 11.65
N ALA A 759 -40.96 24.31 11.64
CA ALA A 759 -40.88 22.90 11.24
C ALA A 759 -40.46 22.73 9.77
N GLU A 760 -39.64 21.71 9.51
CA GLU A 760 -39.20 21.31 8.16
C GLU A 760 -40.42 21.00 7.25
N GLN A 761 -40.39 21.57 6.04
CA GLN A 761 -41.38 21.34 4.98
C GLN A 761 -40.70 20.61 3.82
N LEU A 762 -41.21 19.43 3.45
CA LEU A 762 -40.65 18.63 2.35
C LEU A 762 -40.90 19.34 1.00
N VAL A 763 -39.82 19.60 0.27
CA VAL A 763 -39.84 20.10 -1.12
C VAL A 763 -39.97 18.93 -2.09
N ALA A 764 -39.10 17.91 -1.94
CA ALA A 764 -39.09 16.72 -2.76
C ALA A 764 -38.44 15.53 -2.05
N GLU A 765 -38.85 14.32 -2.43
CA GLU A 765 -38.22 13.06 -2.07
C GLU A 765 -37.94 12.28 -3.36
N ARG A 766 -36.77 11.64 -3.43
CA ARG A 766 -36.46 10.53 -4.34
C ARG A 766 -35.98 9.36 -3.50
N ASN A 767 -36.41 8.16 -3.86
CA ASN A 767 -35.93 6.91 -3.28
C ASN A 767 -35.05 6.17 -4.30
N GLY A 768 -34.52 4.99 -3.96
CA GLY A 768 -33.63 4.23 -4.86
C GLY A 768 -34.21 3.74 -6.20
N ASN A 769 -35.45 4.12 -6.56
CA ASN A 769 -35.90 4.01 -7.95
C ASN A 769 -35.36 5.15 -8.85
N PHE A 770 -34.82 6.22 -8.27
CA PHE A 770 -34.12 7.29 -8.96
C PHE A 770 -32.64 6.89 -9.07
N ASN A 771 -32.28 6.12 -10.09
CA ASN A 771 -31.10 5.24 -10.08
C ASN A 771 -30.33 5.32 -11.41
N GLY A 772 -29.26 6.12 -11.42
CA GLY A 772 -28.53 6.48 -12.63
C GLY A 772 -29.27 7.50 -13.51
N ASP A 773 -30.19 8.27 -12.93
CA ASP A 773 -30.95 9.31 -13.61
C ASP A 773 -30.11 10.58 -13.82
N ALA A 774 -30.47 11.36 -14.85
CA ALA A 774 -29.87 12.67 -15.09
C ALA A 774 -30.33 13.70 -14.03
N ALA A 775 -29.56 14.78 -13.86
CA ALA A 775 -29.89 15.82 -12.90
C ALA A 775 -31.27 16.45 -13.16
N GLU A 776 -32.07 16.62 -12.11
CA GLU A 776 -33.36 17.29 -12.15
C GLU A 776 -33.48 18.40 -11.10
N THR A 777 -34.13 19.50 -11.45
CA THR A 777 -34.38 20.61 -10.52
C THR A 777 -35.65 20.36 -9.71
N VAL A 778 -35.51 20.25 -8.38
CA VAL A 778 -36.64 20.27 -7.44
C VAL A 778 -36.82 21.69 -6.88
N SER A 779 -38.06 22.14 -6.65
CA SER A 779 -38.31 23.50 -6.17
C SER A 779 -39.61 23.68 -5.38
N LEU A 780 -39.62 24.68 -4.49
CA LEU A 780 -40.79 25.16 -3.76
C LEU A 780 -40.93 26.67 -3.93
N THR A 781 -42.08 27.12 -4.43
CA THR A 781 -42.39 28.53 -4.71
C THR A 781 -43.44 29.07 -3.72
N GLY A 782 -43.47 30.39 -3.52
CA GLY A 782 -44.49 31.03 -2.66
C GLY A 782 -44.12 31.05 -1.17
N ILE A 783 -42.85 30.82 -0.85
CA ILE A 783 -42.33 30.81 0.51
C ILE A 783 -42.49 32.23 1.10
N SER A 784 -43.19 32.33 2.23
CA SER A 784 -43.53 33.60 2.87
C SER A 784 -43.01 33.58 4.31
N GLY A 785 -41.97 34.35 4.60
CA GLY A 785 -41.31 34.43 5.90
C GLY A 785 -40.33 35.61 5.97
N SER A 786 -39.43 35.59 6.95
CA SER A 786 -38.28 36.51 7.03
C SER A 786 -36.93 35.82 6.78
N SER A 787 -36.87 34.50 6.91
CA SER A 787 -35.68 33.67 6.66
C SER A 787 -36.07 32.25 6.24
N VAL A 788 -35.17 31.56 5.54
CA VAL A 788 -35.29 30.15 5.17
C VAL A 788 -33.94 29.44 5.32
N GLN A 789 -33.96 28.17 5.74
CA GLN A 789 -32.84 27.23 5.60
C GLN A 789 -33.24 26.14 4.62
N VAL A 790 -32.29 25.67 3.81
CA VAL A 790 -32.42 24.47 2.97
C VAL A 790 -31.75 23.31 3.71
N ILE A 791 -32.44 22.19 3.84
CA ILE A 791 -31.93 20.98 4.49
C ILE A 791 -32.06 19.82 3.52
N ILE A 792 -30.95 19.11 3.26
CA ILE A 792 -30.94 17.91 2.43
C ILE A 792 -30.59 16.72 3.31
N ARG A 793 -31.48 15.73 3.35
CA ARG A 793 -31.28 14.46 4.08
C ARG A 793 -31.08 13.34 3.08
N CYS A 794 -30.06 12.52 3.28
CA CYS A 794 -29.66 11.47 2.35
C CYS A 794 -29.34 10.17 3.10
N LEU A 795 -29.75 9.04 2.56
CA LEU A 795 -29.32 7.71 2.99
C LEU A 795 -28.94 6.89 1.76
N THR A 796 -27.73 6.33 1.80
CA THR A 796 -27.21 5.28 0.92
C THR A 796 -26.82 4.11 1.82
N SER A 797 -27.25 2.90 1.49
CA SER A 797 -27.06 1.67 2.27
C SER A 797 -25.69 1.02 2.02
N ALA A 798 -25.11 1.18 0.83
CA ALA A 798 -23.94 0.44 0.36
C ALA A 798 -22.94 1.27 -0.46
N GLY A 799 -21.74 0.71 -0.66
CA GLY A 799 -20.68 1.33 -1.46
C GLY A 799 -20.95 1.24 -2.96
N GLY A 800 -20.73 2.35 -3.67
CA GLY A 800 -21.00 2.47 -5.11
C GLY A 800 -22.36 3.10 -5.43
N GLU A 801 -23.22 3.28 -4.43
CA GLU A 801 -24.44 4.08 -4.53
C GLU A 801 -24.11 5.57 -4.45
N PHE A 802 -24.72 6.41 -5.29
CA PHE A 802 -24.52 7.86 -5.15
C PHE A 802 -25.81 8.66 -5.32
N TYR A 803 -25.98 9.64 -4.43
CA TYR A 803 -26.74 10.85 -4.72
C TYR A 803 -25.78 12.04 -4.84
N TYR A 804 -26.16 12.99 -5.67
CA TYR A 804 -25.49 14.27 -5.82
C TYR A 804 -26.52 15.40 -5.73
N TRP A 805 -26.09 16.57 -5.26
CA TRP A 805 -26.85 17.80 -5.39
C TRP A 805 -25.97 19.01 -5.67
N ASP A 806 -26.55 19.97 -6.38
CA ASP A 806 -25.87 21.12 -6.95
C ASP A 806 -26.87 22.28 -7.19
N ASN A 807 -26.38 23.47 -7.55
CA ASN A 807 -27.17 24.65 -7.93
C ASN A 807 -28.29 24.97 -6.93
N ILE A 808 -27.98 24.99 -5.63
CA ILE A 808 -28.97 25.29 -4.59
C ILE A 808 -29.21 26.79 -4.59
N THR A 809 -30.43 27.21 -4.97
CA THR A 809 -30.76 28.64 -5.11
C THR A 809 -31.86 29.06 -4.15
N VAL A 810 -31.72 30.28 -3.62
CA VAL A 810 -32.81 31.00 -2.95
C VAL A 810 -33.03 32.33 -3.67
N ASN A 811 -34.23 32.47 -4.22
CA ASN A 811 -34.65 33.62 -5.01
C ASN A 811 -35.80 34.34 -4.31
N SER A 812 -35.59 35.57 -3.84
CA SER A 812 -36.68 36.44 -3.35
C SER A 812 -37.08 37.47 -4.40
N ASN A 813 -38.38 37.82 -4.44
CA ASN A 813 -38.91 38.99 -5.15
C ASN A 813 -39.26 40.15 -4.20
#